data_AF-A0A3L7VGD8-F1
#
_entry.id   AF-A0A3L7VGD8-F1
#
_cell.length_a   1.000
_cell.length_b   1.000
_cell.length_c   1.000
_cell.angle_alpha   90.00
_cell.angle_beta   90.00
_cell.angle_gamma   90.00
#
_symmetry.space_group_name_H-M   'P 1'
#
loop_
_entity.id
_entity.type
_entity.pdbx_description
1 polymer ?
#
loop_
_entity_poly.entity_id
_entity_poly.type
_entity_poly.pdbx_seq_one_letter_code
_entity_poly.pdbx_strand_id
1 'polypeptide(L)'
;QDVDPVGTESVAVLTRRLFETVDGDVARAVAEEYHASYRRVFAEHPDVIPPEATTAAYQEEIRACYPFHPRLLRTVRERLQVLPEFQRSRGTLRLFARLVKQVWMADRDTLLIGAGELDWNDAPLKAELLDRLQRSSFTVALDADVLGHAPELDRQFTTGDAHARVARALLLECLQLSPEPSMTVADLTLACLRPSDAGTELRDAIVRLSGEAWHIIQPGPDRYRIAIEPSVIKQLEQQIRQVSEADAVTYVRGQVREYVGQTPLQLVAFPRDAKAVNDGTSGTLALCGSADLARDVVAYRDTTARDRPPPGQLPGSAVPRQYRNTIVALAPRDDLAETAARLARRLLAARKLDDQLRTEATRVGPNQISALVALQQLKPIIDRLPREVTEASRQAWNTVILPDNAPLTLTEEFITTQIGVATSGQAQLLRMLRRERLAFDDQDALTGAIIAEEVLHGATPHDGQTDVVTAKAMAERALALPDLRLFTDQIPIRRGLTNGIREGFLVVRTSDGHAYSRDRHAYGPEDDRKVEDWPAGRDLPLFALDAMTLVTRPGTDAAKEWFHVRDIVDLPLHDCHCGSAPTPPLPGVQTVYDWAQARTLAATRPLAKLILKHDQSGGLNALLVAARTLNARSSRMSINVDGVPAGGGSGDGTVHLEVTNVRPDLFAGLADVVGRLSRSLASPDFAAELEMEFGDVPAQMLASGRLVTGVPNEAQMGIIASFGASDGVSS
;
A
#
# COMPACT_ATOMS: atom_id res chain seq x y z
N GLN A 1 -63.71 -18.40 -47.72
CA GLN A 1 -62.64 -17.54 -48.22
C GLN A 1 -62.75 -16.24 -47.44
N ASP A 2 -61.99 -16.15 -46.35
CA ASP A 2 -61.95 -14.98 -45.48
C ASP A 2 -61.14 -13.91 -46.23
N VAL A 3 -61.83 -12.87 -46.71
CA VAL A 3 -61.20 -11.77 -47.44
C VAL A 3 -60.48 -10.93 -46.40
N ASP A 4 -59.16 -11.09 -46.29
CA ASP A 4 -58.29 -10.22 -45.51
C ASP A 4 -58.28 -8.82 -46.17
N PRO A 5 -58.97 -7.81 -45.61
CA PRO A 5 -59.11 -6.50 -46.26
C PRO A 5 -57.86 -5.63 -46.08
N VAL A 6 -56.76 -6.18 -45.56
CA VAL A 6 -55.63 -5.40 -45.03
C VAL A 6 -54.25 -5.94 -45.42
N GLY A 7 -54.18 -6.92 -46.33
CA GLY A 7 -52.95 -7.58 -46.78
C GLY A 7 -52.00 -6.72 -47.63
N THR A 8 -52.37 -5.48 -47.94
CA THR A 8 -51.53 -4.45 -48.57
C THR A 8 -51.90 -3.11 -47.97
N GLU A 9 -51.46 -2.83 -46.74
CA GLU A 9 -51.61 -1.49 -46.15
C GLU A 9 -50.81 -0.49 -47.01
N SER A 10 -51.51 0.20 -47.91
CA SER A 10 -50.96 1.37 -48.57
C SER A 10 -50.81 2.48 -47.53
N VAL A 11 -49.77 3.31 -47.65
CA VAL A 11 -49.52 4.42 -46.72
C VAL A 11 -50.71 5.39 -46.65
N ALA A 12 -51.49 5.47 -47.74
CA ALA A 12 -52.76 6.18 -47.80
C ALA A 12 -53.82 5.66 -46.81
N VAL A 13 -53.90 4.34 -46.59
CA VAL A 13 -54.83 3.76 -45.61
C VAL A 13 -54.40 4.09 -44.19
N LEU A 14 -53.11 4.01 -43.87
CA LEU A 14 -52.59 4.39 -42.55
C LEU A 14 -52.88 5.87 -42.27
N THR A 15 -52.55 6.74 -43.22
CA THR A 15 -52.74 8.18 -43.10
C THR A 15 -54.21 8.54 -42.88
N ARG A 16 -55.13 7.96 -43.67
CA ARG A 16 -56.58 8.20 -43.54
C ARG A 16 -57.19 7.68 -42.24
N ARG A 17 -56.56 6.70 -41.59
CA ARG A 17 -57.01 6.17 -40.29
C ARG A 17 -56.48 6.97 -39.12
N LEU A 18 -55.33 7.63 -39.27
CA LEU A 18 -54.65 8.34 -38.20
C LEU A 18 -54.93 9.84 -38.19
N PHE A 19 -55.22 10.43 -39.35
CA PHE A 19 -55.43 11.86 -39.52
C PHE A 19 -56.78 12.13 -40.18
N GLU A 20 -57.50 13.15 -39.68
CA GLU A 20 -58.74 13.62 -40.29
C GLU A 20 -58.49 14.23 -41.67
N THR A 21 -57.44 15.06 -41.77
CA THR A 21 -57.00 15.71 -43.01
C THR A 21 -55.48 15.81 -43.04
N VAL A 22 -54.92 15.79 -44.25
CA VAL A 22 -53.49 15.99 -44.52
C VAL A 22 -53.39 16.92 -45.71
N ASP A 23 -52.65 18.02 -45.55
CA ASP A 23 -52.48 19.02 -46.60
C ASP A 23 -51.44 18.53 -47.62
N GLY A 24 -51.89 18.33 -48.87
CA GLY A 24 -51.05 17.85 -49.95
C GLY A 24 -50.03 18.88 -50.47
N ASP A 25 -50.29 20.18 -50.27
CA ASP A 25 -49.34 21.24 -50.62
C ASP A 25 -48.20 21.30 -49.59
N VAL A 26 -48.53 21.13 -48.30
CA VAL A 26 -47.51 20.97 -47.24
C VAL A 26 -46.69 19.70 -47.47
N ALA A 27 -47.32 18.57 -47.80
CA ALA A 27 -46.62 17.34 -48.11
C ALA A 27 -45.61 17.51 -49.26
N ARG A 28 -45.96 18.30 -50.29
CA ARG A 28 -45.07 18.61 -51.42
C ARG A 28 -43.90 19.49 -50.99
N ALA A 29 -44.16 20.55 -50.23
CA ALA A 29 -43.14 21.45 -49.73
C ALA A 29 -42.13 20.73 -48.82
N VAL A 30 -42.61 19.89 -47.89
CA VAL A 30 -41.74 19.07 -47.02
C VAL A 30 -40.90 18.08 -47.83
N ALA A 31 -41.49 17.43 -48.83
CA ALA A 31 -40.75 16.53 -49.71
C ALA A 31 -39.63 17.24 -50.49
N GLU A 32 -39.91 18.43 -51.02
CA GLU A 32 -38.91 19.28 -51.70
C GLU A 32 -37.78 19.70 -50.75
N GLU A 33 -38.11 20.10 -49.52
CA GLU A 33 -37.14 20.52 -48.52
C GLU A 33 -36.20 19.39 -48.07
N TYR A 34 -36.75 18.20 -47.79
CA TYR A 34 -35.95 17.01 -47.48
C TYR A 34 -35.09 16.59 -48.66
N HIS A 35 -35.63 16.57 -49.88
CA HIS A 35 -34.87 16.23 -51.08
C HIS A 35 -33.71 17.19 -51.34
N ALA A 36 -33.93 18.49 -51.15
CA ALA A 36 -32.87 19.50 -51.23
C ALA A 36 -31.78 19.25 -50.17
N SER A 37 -32.18 18.93 -48.94
CA SER A 37 -31.27 18.60 -47.84
C SER A 37 -30.45 17.34 -48.13
N TYR A 38 -31.07 16.28 -48.64
CA TYR A 38 -30.39 15.06 -49.06
C TYR A 38 -29.38 15.29 -50.18
N ARG A 39 -29.75 16.11 -51.18
CA ARG A 39 -28.82 16.48 -52.26
C ARG A 39 -27.65 17.30 -51.76
N ARG A 40 -27.87 18.25 -50.84
CA ARG A 40 -26.82 19.04 -50.22
C ARG A 40 -25.84 18.15 -49.47
N VAL A 41 -26.34 17.33 -48.54
CA VAL A 41 -25.51 16.43 -47.74
C VAL A 41 -24.77 15.42 -48.62
N PHE A 42 -25.40 14.87 -49.65
CA PHE A 42 -24.73 13.95 -50.58
C PHE A 42 -23.62 14.63 -51.40
N ALA A 43 -23.81 15.89 -51.80
CA ALA A 43 -22.80 16.63 -52.55
C ALA A 43 -21.57 16.95 -51.69
N GLU A 44 -21.78 17.24 -50.40
CA GLU A 44 -20.72 17.55 -49.44
C GLU A 44 -20.05 16.27 -48.89
N HIS A 45 -20.84 15.23 -48.64
CA HIS A 45 -20.45 13.97 -47.99
C HIS A 45 -21.15 12.75 -48.64
N PRO A 46 -20.66 12.25 -49.79
CA PRO A 46 -21.33 11.19 -50.56
C PRO A 46 -21.50 9.84 -49.83
N ASP A 47 -20.68 9.60 -48.80
CA ASP A 47 -20.67 8.39 -47.96
C ASP A 47 -21.74 8.40 -46.85
N VAL A 48 -22.27 9.57 -46.52
CA VAL A 48 -23.14 9.77 -45.33
C VAL A 48 -24.61 9.57 -45.64
N ILE A 49 -25.02 9.53 -46.90
CA ILE A 49 -26.41 9.30 -47.28
C ILE A 49 -26.50 8.41 -48.53
N PRO A 50 -27.49 7.50 -48.61
CA PRO A 50 -27.63 6.62 -49.77
C PRO A 50 -27.92 7.44 -51.05
N PRO A 51 -27.31 7.08 -52.20
CA PRO A 51 -27.56 7.78 -53.47
C PRO A 51 -29.05 7.81 -53.85
N GLU A 52 -29.81 6.75 -53.51
CA GLU A 52 -31.25 6.66 -53.76
C GLU A 52 -32.05 7.83 -53.18
N ALA A 53 -31.63 8.37 -52.02
CA ALA A 53 -32.30 9.49 -51.35
C ALA A 53 -32.25 10.80 -52.15
N THR A 54 -31.30 10.93 -53.08
CA THR A 54 -31.13 12.11 -53.93
C THR A 54 -31.98 12.06 -55.21
N THR A 55 -32.73 10.98 -55.44
CA THR A 55 -33.52 10.80 -56.66
C THR A 55 -34.89 11.46 -56.55
N ALA A 56 -35.45 11.90 -57.69
CA ALA A 56 -36.82 12.42 -57.75
C ALA A 56 -37.87 11.36 -57.35
N ALA A 57 -37.55 10.07 -57.55
CA ALA A 57 -38.40 8.97 -57.12
C ALA A 57 -38.53 8.93 -55.59
N TYR A 58 -37.43 9.15 -54.86
CA TYR A 58 -37.46 9.19 -53.40
C TYR A 58 -38.17 10.43 -52.86
N GLN A 59 -37.98 11.59 -53.49
CA GLN A 59 -38.80 12.78 -53.19
C GLN A 59 -40.29 12.47 -53.30
N GLU A 60 -40.69 11.77 -54.35
CA GLU A 60 -42.08 11.42 -54.55
C GLU A 60 -42.59 10.36 -53.56
N GLU A 61 -41.71 9.46 -53.11
CA GLU A 61 -41.98 8.53 -52.02
C GLU A 61 -42.24 9.27 -50.70
N ILE A 62 -41.45 10.33 -50.39
CA ILE A 62 -41.68 11.19 -49.22
C ILE A 62 -43.07 11.82 -49.29
N ARG A 63 -43.42 12.44 -50.42
CA ARG A 63 -44.75 13.06 -50.61
C ARG A 63 -45.88 12.05 -50.44
N ALA A 64 -45.72 10.85 -51.02
CA ALA A 64 -46.73 9.79 -50.94
C ALA A 64 -46.89 9.20 -49.53
N CYS A 65 -45.85 9.30 -48.70
CA CYS A 65 -45.84 8.73 -47.35
C CYS A 65 -46.10 9.75 -46.24
N TYR A 66 -46.19 11.04 -46.56
CA TYR A 66 -46.40 12.12 -45.60
C TYR A 66 -47.64 11.86 -44.72
N PRO A 67 -47.54 12.02 -43.38
CA PRO A 67 -46.45 12.67 -42.63
C PRO A 67 -45.34 11.74 -42.11
N PHE A 68 -45.22 10.52 -42.63
CA PHE A 68 -44.23 9.55 -42.17
C PHE A 68 -43.00 9.49 -43.09
N HIS A 69 -41.83 9.31 -42.49
CA HIS A 69 -40.59 9.14 -43.26
C HIS A 69 -40.57 7.77 -43.99
N PRO A 70 -40.22 7.69 -45.29
CA PRO A 70 -40.23 6.42 -46.04
C PRO A 70 -39.37 5.31 -45.41
N ARG A 71 -38.19 5.69 -44.86
CA ARG A 71 -37.30 4.73 -44.18
C ARG A 71 -37.95 4.02 -42.99
N LEU A 72 -38.82 4.71 -42.24
CA LEU A 72 -39.55 4.12 -41.11
C LEU A 72 -40.54 3.06 -41.60
N LEU A 73 -41.32 3.36 -42.64
CA LEU A 73 -42.25 2.42 -43.25
C LEU A 73 -41.53 1.17 -43.77
N ARG A 74 -40.36 1.36 -44.41
CA ARG A 74 -39.49 0.25 -44.82
C ARG A 74 -39.04 -0.60 -43.63
N THR A 75 -38.58 0.00 -42.53
CA THR A 75 -38.22 -0.75 -41.31
C THR A 75 -39.42 -1.54 -40.78
N VAL A 76 -40.60 -0.94 -40.65
CA VAL A 76 -41.77 -1.67 -40.12
C VAL A 76 -42.16 -2.83 -41.04
N ARG A 77 -42.22 -2.61 -42.36
CA ARG A 77 -42.60 -3.64 -43.34
C ARG A 77 -41.59 -4.76 -43.44
N GLU A 78 -40.30 -4.42 -43.53
CA GLU A 78 -39.24 -5.38 -43.86
C GLU A 78 -38.61 -6.02 -42.61
N ARG A 79 -38.77 -5.41 -41.43
CA ARG A 79 -38.16 -5.87 -40.17
C ARG A 79 -39.20 -6.37 -39.17
N LEU A 80 -40.29 -5.63 -38.97
CA LEU A 80 -41.28 -5.95 -37.95
C LEU A 80 -42.40 -6.85 -38.46
N GLN A 81 -43.00 -6.59 -39.64
CA GLN A 81 -44.11 -7.39 -40.17
C GLN A 81 -43.72 -8.84 -40.55
N VAL A 82 -42.42 -9.12 -40.61
CA VAL A 82 -41.86 -10.46 -40.81
C VAL A 82 -41.87 -11.28 -39.51
N LEU A 83 -41.96 -10.62 -38.35
CA LEU A 83 -42.03 -11.28 -37.05
C LEU A 83 -43.40 -11.96 -36.85
N PRO A 84 -43.46 -13.26 -36.50
CA PRO A 84 -44.71 -13.97 -36.28
C PRO A 84 -45.61 -13.32 -35.21
N GLU A 85 -45.00 -12.70 -34.19
CA GLU A 85 -45.68 -12.06 -33.07
C GLU A 85 -46.26 -10.68 -33.44
N PHE A 86 -45.80 -10.09 -34.54
CA PHE A 86 -46.23 -8.78 -35.01
C PHE A 86 -47.49 -8.91 -35.87
N GLN A 87 -48.60 -8.35 -35.38
CA GLN A 87 -49.84 -8.30 -36.15
C GLN A 87 -49.67 -7.33 -37.32
N ARG A 88 -49.48 -7.84 -38.55
CA ARG A 88 -49.12 -7.03 -39.73
C ARG A 88 -49.88 -5.71 -39.85
N SER A 89 -51.21 -5.73 -39.78
CA SER A 89 -52.01 -4.52 -39.91
C SER A 89 -52.29 -3.81 -38.57
N ARG A 90 -52.83 -4.55 -37.59
CA ARG A 90 -53.21 -3.99 -36.28
C ARG A 90 -52.00 -3.51 -35.45
N GLY A 91 -50.84 -4.13 -35.62
CA GLY A 91 -49.58 -3.74 -35.00
C GLY A 91 -48.99 -2.51 -35.68
N THR A 92 -49.00 -2.46 -37.02
CA THR A 92 -48.57 -1.26 -37.77
C THR A 92 -49.41 -0.06 -37.38
N LEU A 93 -50.74 -0.13 -37.49
CA LEU A 93 -51.60 1.00 -37.15
C LEU A 93 -51.41 1.47 -35.69
N ARG A 94 -51.22 0.53 -34.75
CA ARG A 94 -51.00 0.86 -33.34
C ARG A 94 -49.65 1.52 -33.09
N LEU A 95 -48.57 1.02 -33.69
CA LEU A 95 -47.25 1.64 -33.61
C LEU A 95 -47.27 3.07 -34.16
N PHE A 96 -47.86 3.27 -35.35
CA PHE A 96 -47.94 4.59 -35.97
C PHE A 96 -48.87 5.54 -35.18
N ALA A 97 -50.01 5.06 -34.65
CA ALA A 97 -50.86 5.85 -33.77
C ALA A 97 -50.11 6.32 -32.50
N ARG A 98 -49.28 5.45 -31.93
CA ARG A 98 -48.44 5.80 -30.77
C ARG A 98 -47.39 6.83 -31.12
N LEU A 99 -46.70 6.67 -32.25
CA LEU A 99 -45.72 7.63 -32.73
C LEU A 99 -46.33 9.02 -32.90
N VAL A 100 -47.48 9.12 -33.57
CA VAL A 100 -48.22 10.38 -33.71
C VAL A 100 -48.56 10.96 -32.34
N LYS A 101 -49.07 10.13 -31.41
CA LYS A 101 -49.36 10.56 -30.04
C LYS A 101 -48.11 11.06 -29.31
N GLN A 102 -46.97 10.38 -29.43
CA GLN A 102 -45.71 10.77 -28.78
C GLN A 102 -45.20 12.11 -29.30
N VAL A 103 -45.21 12.32 -30.62
CA VAL A 103 -44.80 13.59 -31.23
C VAL A 103 -45.76 14.72 -30.81
N TRP A 104 -47.06 14.46 -30.85
CA TRP A 104 -48.10 15.44 -30.47
C TRP A 104 -48.00 15.84 -28.99
N MET A 105 -47.88 14.88 -28.07
CA MET A 105 -47.81 15.16 -26.63
C MET A 105 -46.50 15.82 -26.21
N ALA A 106 -45.42 15.59 -26.96
CA ALA A 106 -44.13 16.21 -26.72
C ALA A 106 -44.00 17.61 -27.34
N ASP A 107 -45.03 18.10 -28.04
CA ASP A 107 -45.03 19.37 -28.77
C ASP A 107 -43.78 19.56 -29.65
N ARG A 108 -43.36 18.46 -30.30
CA ARG A 108 -42.15 18.45 -31.13
C ARG A 108 -42.45 19.00 -32.51
N ASP A 109 -41.75 20.08 -32.88
CA ASP A 109 -41.78 20.63 -34.23
C ASP A 109 -41.06 19.69 -35.21
N THR A 110 -41.82 18.75 -35.78
CA THR A 110 -41.35 17.65 -36.63
C THR A 110 -41.98 17.72 -38.00
N LEU A 111 -41.17 17.89 -39.05
CA LEU A 111 -41.65 17.88 -40.43
C LEU A 111 -42.04 16.49 -40.94
N LEU A 112 -41.27 15.45 -40.58
CA LEU A 112 -41.56 14.04 -40.88
C LEU A 112 -41.35 13.16 -39.66
N ILE A 113 -42.32 12.29 -39.39
CA ILE A 113 -42.23 11.35 -38.28
C ILE A 113 -41.36 10.15 -38.71
N GLY A 114 -40.17 10.05 -38.13
CA GLY A 114 -39.18 9.02 -38.41
C GLY A 114 -38.87 8.10 -37.23
N ALA A 115 -37.93 7.16 -37.43
CA ALA A 115 -37.52 6.21 -36.38
C ALA A 115 -36.77 6.89 -35.21
N GLY A 116 -36.07 8.00 -35.48
CA GLY A 116 -35.41 8.81 -34.44
C GLY A 116 -36.37 9.47 -33.45
N GLU A 117 -37.67 9.57 -33.80
CA GLU A 117 -38.66 10.23 -32.96
C GLU A 117 -39.32 9.34 -31.92
N LEU A 118 -39.08 8.03 -31.99
CA LEU A 118 -39.57 7.06 -31.02
C LEU A 118 -39.13 7.43 -29.61
N ASP A 119 -40.09 7.67 -28.72
CA ASP A 119 -39.80 7.78 -27.30
C ASP A 119 -39.85 6.39 -26.66
N TRP A 120 -38.68 5.82 -26.46
CA TRP A 120 -38.53 4.52 -25.80
C TRP A 120 -38.78 4.58 -24.29
N ASN A 121 -38.99 5.74 -23.68
CA ASN A 121 -39.40 5.82 -22.27
C ASN A 121 -40.89 5.47 -22.07
N ASP A 122 -41.70 5.45 -23.15
CA ASP A 122 -43.11 5.05 -23.11
C ASP A 122 -43.24 3.54 -22.82
N ALA A 123 -43.65 3.19 -21.59
CA ALA A 123 -43.84 1.80 -21.18
C ALA A 123 -44.78 1.01 -22.11
N PRO A 124 -45.91 1.58 -22.59
CA PRO A 124 -46.74 0.92 -23.59
C PRO A 124 -46.06 0.64 -24.94
N LEU A 125 -45.12 1.48 -25.41
CA LEU A 125 -44.28 1.21 -26.58
C LEU A 125 -43.30 0.07 -26.28
N LYS A 126 -42.61 0.10 -25.12
CA LYS A 126 -41.71 -0.99 -24.69
C LYS A 126 -42.45 -2.34 -24.66
N ALA A 127 -43.65 -2.38 -24.09
CA ALA A 127 -44.47 -3.59 -24.04
C ALA A 127 -44.84 -4.13 -25.44
N GLU A 128 -45.06 -3.24 -26.41
CA GLU A 128 -45.41 -3.63 -27.78
C GLU A 128 -44.22 -4.06 -28.61
N LEU A 129 -43.08 -3.38 -28.50
CA LEU A 129 -41.90 -3.63 -29.33
C LEU A 129 -40.88 -4.58 -28.69
N LEU A 130 -40.83 -4.68 -27.36
CA LEU A 130 -39.93 -5.58 -26.65
C LEU A 130 -40.69 -6.81 -26.15
N ASP A 131 -41.64 -6.64 -25.24
CA ASP A 131 -42.24 -7.79 -24.56
C ASP A 131 -43.05 -8.67 -25.51
N ARG A 132 -43.97 -8.05 -26.27
CA ARG A 132 -44.84 -8.76 -27.21
C ARG A 132 -44.07 -9.43 -28.35
N LEU A 133 -42.99 -8.80 -28.83
CA LEU A 133 -42.15 -9.34 -29.89
C LEU A 133 -41.08 -10.30 -29.39
N GLN A 134 -41.09 -10.66 -28.10
CA GLN A 134 -40.08 -11.52 -27.47
C GLN A 134 -38.66 -10.97 -27.70
N ARG A 135 -38.50 -9.67 -27.46
CA ARG A 135 -37.24 -8.89 -27.56
C ARG A 135 -36.89 -8.20 -26.25
N SER A 136 -37.42 -8.68 -25.13
CA SER A 136 -37.11 -8.17 -23.78
C SER A 136 -35.63 -8.29 -23.39
N SER A 137 -34.84 -9.09 -24.12
CA SER A 137 -33.38 -9.13 -23.99
C SER A 137 -32.69 -7.80 -24.33
N PHE A 138 -33.31 -6.94 -25.16
CA PHE A 138 -32.80 -5.61 -25.49
C PHE A 138 -33.06 -4.57 -24.41
N THR A 139 -33.86 -4.87 -23.37
CA THR A 139 -34.19 -3.90 -22.31
C THR A 139 -32.95 -3.36 -21.60
N VAL A 140 -31.95 -4.21 -21.36
CA VAL A 140 -30.69 -3.80 -20.71
C VAL A 140 -29.93 -2.79 -21.59
N ALA A 141 -29.82 -3.10 -22.89
CA ALA A 141 -29.17 -2.22 -23.86
C ALA A 141 -29.93 -0.91 -24.07
N LEU A 142 -31.26 -0.97 -24.07
CA LEU A 142 -32.14 0.20 -24.14
C LEU A 142 -31.89 1.14 -22.95
N ASP A 143 -31.95 0.61 -21.74
CA ASP A 143 -31.82 1.42 -20.53
C ASP A 143 -30.40 1.98 -20.38
N ALA A 144 -29.37 1.20 -20.72
CA ALA A 144 -27.97 1.63 -20.62
C ALA A 144 -27.56 2.62 -21.72
N ASP A 145 -27.83 2.33 -22.99
CA ASP A 145 -27.24 3.07 -24.10
C ASP A 145 -28.19 4.06 -24.76
N VAL A 146 -29.45 3.68 -24.97
CA VAL A 146 -30.43 4.54 -25.67
C VAL A 146 -31.03 5.57 -24.72
N LEU A 147 -31.32 5.18 -23.47
CA LEU A 147 -31.86 6.06 -22.43
C LEU A 147 -30.79 6.58 -21.47
N GLY A 148 -29.59 6.00 -21.45
CA GLY A 148 -28.46 6.42 -20.63
C GLY A 148 -27.38 7.18 -21.41
N HIS A 149 -26.50 6.47 -22.11
CA HIS A 149 -25.33 7.07 -22.79
C HIS A 149 -25.72 8.12 -23.85
N ALA A 150 -26.71 7.83 -24.71
CA ALA A 150 -27.10 8.75 -25.77
C ALA A 150 -27.54 10.14 -25.26
N PRO A 151 -28.49 10.28 -24.32
CA PRO A 151 -28.87 11.59 -23.79
C PRO A 151 -27.80 12.25 -22.90
N GLU A 152 -26.88 11.47 -22.31
CA GLU A 152 -25.70 12.05 -21.62
C GLU A 152 -24.75 12.71 -22.63
N LEU A 153 -24.46 12.05 -23.75
CA LEU A 153 -23.65 12.63 -24.81
C LEU A 153 -24.32 13.85 -25.46
N ASP A 154 -25.64 13.81 -25.69
CA ASP A 154 -26.39 14.97 -26.19
C ASP A 154 -26.32 16.18 -25.24
N ARG A 155 -26.16 15.97 -23.92
CA ARG A 155 -25.93 17.07 -22.97
C ARG A 155 -24.50 17.61 -22.99
N GLN A 156 -23.53 16.78 -23.37
CA GLN A 156 -22.11 17.15 -23.43
C GLN A 156 -21.75 17.88 -24.73
N PHE A 157 -22.43 17.56 -25.83
CA PHE A 157 -22.17 18.11 -27.15
C PHE A 157 -23.28 19.07 -27.58
N THR A 158 -22.94 20.13 -28.32
CA THR A 158 -23.90 21.09 -28.89
C THR A 158 -24.65 20.53 -30.12
N THR A 159 -24.82 19.21 -30.22
CA THR A 159 -25.43 18.50 -31.37
C THR A 159 -26.93 18.27 -31.20
N GLY A 160 -27.58 18.94 -30.25
CA GLY A 160 -29.01 18.75 -29.99
C GLY A 160 -29.33 17.34 -29.50
N ASP A 161 -30.24 16.65 -30.18
CA ASP A 161 -30.72 15.28 -29.86
C ASP A 161 -30.14 14.19 -30.80
N ALA A 162 -29.02 14.47 -31.46
CA ALA A 162 -28.46 13.61 -32.50
C ALA A 162 -28.13 12.19 -32.00
N HIS A 163 -27.51 12.04 -30.81
CA HIS A 163 -27.14 10.73 -30.26
C HIS A 163 -28.40 9.93 -29.90
N ALA A 164 -29.39 10.57 -29.27
CA ALA A 164 -30.66 9.94 -28.98
C ALA A 164 -31.37 9.49 -30.27
N ARG A 165 -31.46 10.34 -31.30
CA ARG A 165 -32.09 9.99 -32.59
C ARG A 165 -31.47 8.75 -33.21
N VAL A 166 -30.14 8.70 -33.35
CA VAL A 166 -29.46 7.55 -33.96
C VAL A 166 -29.63 6.28 -33.11
N ALA A 167 -29.57 6.39 -31.78
CA ALA A 167 -29.74 5.25 -30.88
C ALA A 167 -31.14 4.63 -30.98
N ARG A 168 -32.18 5.48 -31.03
CA ARG A 168 -33.59 5.06 -31.15
C ARG A 168 -33.88 4.37 -32.47
N ALA A 169 -33.37 4.93 -33.57
CA ALA A 169 -33.50 4.35 -34.90
C ALA A 169 -32.74 3.03 -35.01
N LEU A 170 -31.53 2.95 -34.46
CA LEU A 170 -30.73 1.74 -34.45
C LEU A 170 -31.41 0.61 -33.67
N LEU A 171 -31.98 0.91 -32.49
CA LEU A 171 -32.69 -0.08 -31.69
C LEU A 171 -33.88 -0.67 -32.45
N LEU A 172 -34.69 0.17 -33.11
CA LEU A 172 -35.81 -0.31 -33.92
C LEU A 172 -35.35 -1.28 -35.02
N GLU A 173 -34.26 -0.95 -35.71
CA GLU A 173 -33.69 -1.81 -36.76
C GLU A 173 -33.14 -3.14 -36.20
N CYS A 174 -32.67 -3.15 -34.95
CA CYS A 174 -32.12 -4.34 -34.29
C CYS A 174 -33.18 -5.36 -33.85
N LEU A 175 -34.47 -5.03 -33.86
CA LEU A 175 -35.54 -5.95 -33.43
C LEU A 175 -35.85 -7.10 -34.40
N GLN A 176 -35.30 -7.05 -35.62
CA GLN A 176 -35.50 -8.06 -36.66
C GLN A 176 -34.96 -9.46 -36.28
N LEU A 177 -35.33 -10.48 -37.06
CA LEU A 177 -34.88 -11.87 -36.88
C LEU A 177 -33.49 -12.17 -37.46
N SER A 178 -32.84 -11.20 -38.11
CA SER A 178 -31.50 -11.40 -38.68
C SER A 178 -30.52 -11.82 -37.58
N PRO A 179 -29.60 -12.78 -37.84
CA PRO A 179 -28.57 -13.17 -36.86
C PRO A 179 -27.71 -11.99 -36.38
N GLU A 180 -27.41 -11.06 -37.28
CA GLU A 180 -26.57 -9.88 -36.99
C GLU A 180 -27.23 -8.63 -37.58
N PRO A 181 -28.30 -8.12 -36.96
CA PRO A 181 -28.97 -6.95 -37.47
C PRO A 181 -28.03 -5.76 -37.33
N SER A 182 -27.82 -5.01 -38.40
CA SER A 182 -26.96 -3.82 -38.38
C SER A 182 -27.44 -2.78 -39.38
N MET A 183 -27.07 -1.52 -39.15
CA MET A 183 -27.40 -0.41 -40.03
C MET A 183 -26.12 0.31 -40.44
N THR A 184 -26.06 0.73 -41.70
CA THR A 184 -24.94 1.56 -42.16
C THR A 184 -25.08 2.99 -41.64
N VAL A 185 -23.98 3.76 -41.59
CA VAL A 185 -24.03 5.22 -41.33
C VAL A 185 -24.97 5.92 -42.31
N ALA A 186 -24.93 5.53 -43.58
CA ALA A 186 -25.81 6.10 -44.60
C ALA A 186 -27.29 5.85 -44.28
N ASP A 187 -27.65 4.61 -43.95
CA ASP A 187 -29.03 4.24 -43.59
C ASP A 187 -29.49 4.90 -42.29
N LEU A 188 -28.59 5.04 -41.30
CA LEU A 188 -28.84 5.74 -40.04
C LEU A 188 -29.11 7.22 -40.27
N THR A 189 -28.28 7.87 -41.07
CA THR A 189 -28.46 9.27 -41.42
C THR A 189 -29.78 9.46 -42.16
N LEU A 190 -30.08 8.62 -43.16
CA LEU A 190 -31.36 8.66 -43.87
C LEU A 190 -32.57 8.46 -42.94
N ALA A 191 -32.44 7.66 -41.88
CA ALA A 191 -33.52 7.42 -40.93
C ALA A 191 -33.77 8.59 -39.95
N CYS A 192 -32.80 9.49 -39.78
CA CYS A 192 -32.77 10.46 -38.69
C CYS A 192 -32.57 11.92 -39.12
N LEU A 193 -32.06 12.19 -40.32
CA LEU A 193 -31.73 13.55 -40.77
C LEU A 193 -32.98 14.43 -40.79
N ARG A 194 -32.84 15.65 -40.27
CA ARG A 194 -33.81 16.74 -40.40
C ARG A 194 -33.22 17.81 -41.33
N PRO A 195 -34.03 18.58 -42.07
CA PRO A 195 -33.53 19.62 -42.97
C PRO A 195 -32.66 20.69 -42.31
N SER A 196 -32.90 20.93 -41.01
CA SER A 196 -32.10 21.85 -40.19
C SER A 196 -30.71 21.33 -39.82
N ASP A 197 -30.44 20.03 -39.96
CA ASP A 197 -29.14 19.43 -39.60
C ASP A 197 -28.07 19.74 -40.67
N ALA A 198 -26.82 19.93 -40.25
CA ALA A 198 -25.71 20.13 -41.20
C ALA A 198 -25.40 18.87 -42.04
N GLY A 199 -25.66 17.67 -41.50
CA GLY A 199 -25.50 16.38 -42.19
C GLY A 199 -24.50 15.44 -41.50
N THR A 200 -23.31 15.91 -41.15
CA THR A 200 -22.27 15.07 -40.54
C THR A 200 -22.51 14.73 -39.07
N GLU A 201 -23.36 15.52 -38.39
CA GLU A 201 -23.64 15.40 -36.97
C GLU A 201 -24.13 14.01 -36.57
N LEU A 202 -24.94 13.35 -37.42
CA LEU A 202 -25.48 12.02 -37.15
C LEU A 202 -24.40 10.92 -37.29
N ARG A 203 -23.50 11.06 -38.27
CA ARG A 203 -22.31 10.18 -38.39
C ARG A 203 -21.44 10.33 -37.15
N ASP A 204 -21.12 11.56 -36.77
CA ASP A 204 -20.27 11.84 -35.63
C ASP A 204 -20.93 11.34 -34.33
N ALA A 205 -22.25 11.46 -34.22
CA ALA A 205 -23.02 10.97 -33.09
C ALA A 205 -22.94 9.45 -32.96
N ILE A 206 -23.15 8.67 -34.03
CA ILE A 206 -23.04 7.21 -33.92
C ILE A 206 -21.60 6.75 -33.65
N VAL A 207 -20.60 7.43 -34.22
CA VAL A 207 -19.18 7.12 -33.95
C VAL A 207 -18.85 7.35 -32.47
N ARG A 208 -19.19 8.52 -31.92
CA ARG A 208 -18.98 8.82 -30.48
C ARG A 208 -19.77 7.88 -29.59
N LEU A 209 -21.04 7.67 -29.91
CA LEU A 209 -21.90 6.77 -29.17
C LEU A 209 -21.31 5.35 -29.16
N SER A 210 -20.81 4.86 -30.29
CA SER A 210 -20.14 3.55 -30.37
C SER A 210 -18.83 3.47 -29.56
N GLY A 211 -18.20 4.59 -29.22
CA GLY A 211 -17.03 4.61 -28.35
C GLY A 211 -17.39 4.42 -26.87
N GLU A 212 -18.50 5.01 -26.42
CA GLU A 212 -18.90 5.05 -25.01
C GLU A 212 -19.94 3.99 -24.63
N ALA A 213 -20.91 3.73 -25.51
CA ALA A 213 -22.04 2.83 -25.27
C ALA A 213 -21.59 1.37 -25.14
N TRP A 214 -22.16 0.65 -24.18
CA TRP A 214 -21.72 -0.69 -23.80
C TRP A 214 -22.18 -1.77 -24.78
N HIS A 215 -23.37 -1.63 -25.33
CA HIS A 215 -24.03 -2.59 -26.20
C HIS A 215 -23.93 -2.23 -27.69
N ILE A 216 -23.59 -0.97 -28.04
CA ILE A 216 -23.39 -0.60 -29.44
C ILE A 216 -22.05 -1.11 -29.93
N ILE A 217 -22.03 -1.92 -30.98
CA ILE A 217 -20.81 -2.49 -31.56
C ILE A 217 -20.76 -2.24 -33.07
N GLN A 218 -19.54 -2.22 -33.59
CA GLN A 218 -19.27 -2.03 -35.01
C GLN A 218 -18.79 -3.36 -35.63
N PRO A 219 -19.70 -4.20 -36.18
CA PRO A 219 -19.33 -5.49 -36.79
C PRO A 219 -18.51 -5.35 -38.09
N GLY A 220 -18.52 -4.19 -38.74
CA GLY A 220 -17.75 -3.93 -39.96
C GLY A 220 -17.66 -2.44 -40.27
N PRO A 221 -16.97 -2.06 -41.37
CA PRO A 221 -16.83 -0.67 -41.78
C PRO A 221 -18.21 0.00 -41.87
N ASP A 222 -18.36 1.13 -41.18
CA ASP A 222 -19.57 1.96 -41.16
C ASP A 222 -20.88 1.25 -40.81
N ARG A 223 -20.83 0.08 -40.18
CA ARG A 223 -22.02 -0.67 -39.74
C ARG A 223 -22.08 -0.74 -38.23
N TYR A 224 -23.21 -0.38 -37.67
CA TYR A 224 -23.45 -0.39 -36.22
C TYR A 224 -24.63 -1.28 -35.89
N ARG A 225 -24.59 -1.87 -34.68
CA ARG A 225 -25.72 -2.62 -34.10
C ARG A 225 -25.74 -2.51 -32.59
N ILE A 226 -26.90 -2.74 -32.01
CA ILE A 226 -27.05 -2.96 -30.57
C ILE A 226 -26.98 -4.47 -30.32
N ALA A 227 -26.01 -4.89 -29.51
CA ALA A 227 -25.87 -6.25 -29.02
C ALA A 227 -26.69 -6.46 -27.74
N ILE A 228 -27.05 -7.71 -27.44
CA ILE A 228 -27.71 -8.05 -26.18
C ILE A 228 -26.68 -8.01 -25.05
N GLU A 229 -25.52 -8.61 -25.26
CA GLU A 229 -24.44 -8.64 -24.28
C GLU A 229 -23.65 -7.33 -24.27
N PRO A 230 -23.34 -6.77 -23.08
CA PRO A 230 -22.50 -5.59 -22.97
C PRO A 230 -21.05 -5.92 -23.28
N SER A 231 -20.32 -4.95 -23.83
CA SER A 231 -18.88 -5.01 -23.97
C SER A 231 -18.20 -4.77 -22.63
N VAL A 232 -17.71 -5.85 -22.02
CA VAL A 232 -16.93 -5.79 -20.77
C VAL A 232 -15.67 -4.93 -20.93
N ILE A 233 -15.08 -4.90 -22.12
CA ILE A 233 -13.93 -4.04 -22.41
C ILE A 233 -14.31 -2.57 -22.24
N LYS A 234 -15.43 -2.13 -22.81
CA LYS A 234 -15.86 -0.72 -22.68
C LYS A 234 -16.24 -0.36 -21.24
N GLN A 235 -16.96 -1.25 -20.56
CA GLN A 235 -17.27 -1.09 -19.14
C GLN A 235 -15.99 -0.95 -18.31
N LEU A 236 -14.98 -1.78 -18.58
CA LEU A 236 -13.67 -1.70 -17.92
C LEU A 236 -12.95 -0.38 -18.23
N GLU A 237 -12.89 0.05 -19.48
CA GLU A 237 -12.24 1.31 -19.86
C GLU A 237 -12.92 2.52 -19.18
N GLN A 238 -14.23 2.51 -19.03
CA GLN A 238 -14.95 3.52 -18.25
C GLN A 238 -14.56 3.49 -16.77
N GLN A 239 -14.44 2.30 -16.16
CA GLN A 239 -13.97 2.19 -14.77
C GLN A 239 -12.52 2.65 -14.62
N ILE A 240 -11.65 2.39 -15.60
CA ILE A 240 -10.25 2.86 -15.60
C ILE A 240 -10.21 4.39 -15.51
N ARG A 241 -11.05 5.09 -16.29
CA ARG A 241 -11.14 6.56 -16.24
C ARG A 241 -11.51 7.08 -14.86
N GLN A 242 -12.29 6.34 -14.08
CA GLN A 242 -12.72 6.72 -12.73
C GLN A 242 -11.67 6.46 -11.63
N VAL A 243 -10.73 5.54 -11.85
CA VAL A 243 -9.65 5.28 -10.86
C VAL A 243 -8.60 6.38 -10.94
N SER A 244 -8.20 6.96 -9.81
CA SER A 244 -7.17 7.99 -9.79
C SER A 244 -5.77 7.41 -9.98
N GLU A 245 -4.85 8.20 -10.54
CA GLU A 245 -3.44 7.80 -10.66
C GLU A 245 -2.78 7.63 -9.29
N ALA A 246 -3.14 8.47 -8.31
CA ALA A 246 -2.62 8.40 -6.95
C ALA A 246 -2.96 7.07 -6.25
N ASP A 247 -4.18 6.55 -6.45
CA ASP A 247 -4.58 5.25 -5.89
C ASP A 247 -3.78 4.11 -6.52
N ALA A 248 -3.56 4.17 -7.85
CA ALA A 248 -2.77 3.18 -8.56
C ALA A 248 -1.31 3.18 -8.09
N VAL A 249 -0.69 4.35 -7.94
CA VAL A 249 0.68 4.49 -7.41
C VAL A 249 0.75 3.98 -5.97
N THR A 250 -0.23 4.31 -5.13
CA THR A 250 -0.29 3.84 -3.73
C THR A 250 -0.39 2.31 -3.66
N TYR A 251 -1.19 1.70 -4.55
CA TYR A 251 -1.29 0.25 -4.66
C TYR A 251 0.05 -0.41 -5.03
N VAL A 252 0.72 0.10 -6.06
CA VAL A 252 2.04 -0.38 -6.50
C VAL A 252 3.06 -0.25 -5.37
N ARG A 253 3.10 0.90 -4.70
CA ARG A 253 3.99 1.15 -3.55
C ARG A 253 3.77 0.15 -2.42
N GLY A 254 2.51 -0.21 -2.14
CA GLY A 254 2.16 -1.26 -1.19
C GLY A 254 2.74 -2.63 -1.56
N GLN A 255 2.58 -3.03 -2.82
CA GLN A 255 3.11 -4.31 -3.33
C GLN A 255 4.64 -4.39 -3.22
N VAL A 256 5.35 -3.32 -3.57
CA VAL A 256 6.81 -3.28 -3.48
C VAL A 256 7.29 -3.29 -2.03
N ARG A 257 6.64 -2.53 -1.15
CA ARG A 257 6.95 -2.54 0.29
C ARG A 257 6.82 -3.93 0.90
N GLU A 258 5.76 -4.66 0.54
CA GLU A 258 5.54 -6.03 1.00
C GLU A 258 6.61 -6.98 0.46
N TYR A 259 6.92 -6.90 -0.83
CA TYR A 259 7.95 -7.73 -1.47
C TYR A 259 9.35 -7.50 -0.87
N VAL A 260 9.73 -6.23 -0.65
CA VAL A 260 11.04 -5.86 -0.10
C VAL A 260 11.19 -6.42 1.33
N GLY A 261 10.15 -6.30 2.17
CA GLY A 261 10.16 -6.80 3.54
C GLY A 261 10.94 -5.92 4.54
N GLN A 262 10.90 -6.27 5.82
CA GLN A 262 11.46 -5.45 6.93
C GLN A 262 12.86 -5.88 7.40
N THR A 263 13.39 -6.99 6.89
CA THR A 263 14.67 -7.57 7.33
C THR A 263 15.50 -8.04 6.14
N PRO A 264 16.84 -8.07 6.27
CA PRO A 264 17.64 -7.79 7.47
C PRO A 264 17.96 -6.30 7.72
N LEU A 265 17.76 -5.41 6.74
CA LEU A 265 17.95 -3.96 6.89
C LEU A 265 16.67 -3.30 7.41
N GLN A 266 16.81 -2.25 8.22
CA GLN A 266 15.69 -1.40 8.63
C GLN A 266 15.08 -0.72 7.40
N LEU A 267 13.84 -1.03 7.07
CA LEU A 267 13.16 -0.47 5.89
C LEU A 267 12.49 0.86 6.24
N VAL A 268 12.93 1.94 5.58
CA VAL A 268 12.19 3.21 5.55
C VAL A 268 11.49 3.33 4.19
N ALA A 269 10.19 3.09 4.17
CA ALA A 269 9.39 3.07 2.95
C ALA A 269 8.84 4.44 2.59
N PHE A 270 9.11 4.87 1.36
CA PHE A 270 8.66 6.12 0.72
C PHE A 270 8.87 7.36 1.61
N PRO A 271 10.13 7.65 2.02
CA PRO A 271 10.42 8.85 2.79
C PRO A 271 10.00 10.10 2.01
N ARG A 272 9.64 11.17 2.73
CA ARG A 272 9.28 12.45 2.10
C ARG A 272 10.52 13.23 1.65
N ASP A 273 11.60 13.11 2.42
CA ASP A 273 12.85 13.83 2.25
C ASP A 273 14.00 13.02 2.90
N ALA A 274 15.22 13.55 2.82
CA ALA A 274 16.40 12.93 3.43
C ALA A 274 16.36 12.88 4.97
N LYS A 275 15.66 13.81 5.62
CA LYS A 275 15.56 13.92 7.08
C LYS A 275 14.66 12.84 7.68
N ALA A 276 13.68 12.36 6.92
CA ALA A 276 12.81 11.26 7.32
C ALA A 276 13.56 9.92 7.51
N VAL A 277 14.79 9.80 6.99
CA VAL A 277 15.65 8.62 7.18
C VAL A 277 16.70 8.94 8.24
N ASN A 278 16.60 8.25 9.38
CA ASN A 278 17.53 8.43 10.49
C ASN A 278 18.98 8.10 10.09
N ASP A 279 19.92 8.89 10.58
CA ASP A 279 21.35 8.60 10.44
C ASP A 279 21.78 7.74 11.63
N GLY A 280 21.79 6.42 11.42
CA GLY A 280 22.03 5.44 12.47
C GLY A 280 23.13 4.45 12.12
N THR A 281 23.61 3.75 13.15
CA THR A 281 24.69 2.77 13.02
C THR A 281 24.22 1.38 12.55
N SER A 282 22.93 1.23 12.25
CA SER A 282 22.32 -0.01 11.77
C SER A 282 22.01 0.11 10.28
N GLY A 283 22.18 -0.98 9.53
CA GLY A 283 21.89 -1.02 8.11
C GLY A 283 20.44 -0.63 7.81
N THR A 284 20.26 0.35 6.93
CA THR A 284 18.97 0.96 6.56
C THR A 284 18.78 0.90 5.05
N LEU A 285 17.60 0.43 4.62
CA LEU A 285 17.15 0.48 3.23
C LEU A 285 16.08 1.57 3.08
N ALA A 286 16.36 2.59 2.28
CA ALA A 286 15.40 3.62 1.91
C ALA A 286 14.70 3.26 0.58
N LEU A 287 13.44 2.84 0.65
CA LEU A 287 12.63 2.57 -0.54
C LEU A 287 12.00 3.88 -1.03
N CYS A 288 12.56 4.49 -2.06
CA CYS A 288 12.19 5.84 -2.50
C CYS A 288 11.14 5.82 -3.62
N GLY A 289 10.42 6.94 -3.78
CA GLY A 289 9.44 7.12 -4.85
C GLY A 289 10.01 7.55 -6.20
N SER A 290 11.27 8.01 -6.25
CA SER A 290 11.99 8.43 -7.45
C SER A 290 13.49 8.28 -7.26
N ALA A 291 14.24 8.24 -8.36
CA ALA A 291 15.70 8.17 -8.33
C ALA A 291 16.33 9.44 -7.74
N ASP A 292 15.75 10.61 -8.00
CA ASP A 292 16.25 11.89 -7.47
C ASP A 292 16.15 11.93 -5.94
N LEU A 293 15.00 11.54 -5.40
CA LEU A 293 14.80 11.45 -3.95
C LEU A 293 15.76 10.43 -3.32
N ALA A 294 16.03 9.30 -3.98
CA ALA A 294 17.00 8.34 -3.49
C ALA A 294 18.42 8.91 -3.43
N ARG A 295 18.85 9.69 -4.43
CA ARG A 295 20.15 10.39 -4.38
C ARG A 295 20.20 11.40 -3.25
N ASP A 296 19.12 12.16 -3.04
CA ASP A 296 19.04 13.14 -1.97
C ASP A 296 19.07 12.49 -0.59
N VAL A 297 18.34 11.39 -0.39
CA VAL A 297 18.32 10.61 0.86
C VAL A 297 19.70 10.06 1.21
N VAL A 298 20.40 9.47 0.25
CA VAL A 298 21.75 8.90 0.46
C VAL A 298 22.77 10.02 0.73
N ALA A 299 22.69 11.13 -0.01
CA ALA A 299 23.60 12.27 0.14
C ALA A 299 23.25 13.21 1.32
N TYR A 300 22.17 12.94 2.06
CA TYR A 300 21.61 13.81 3.10
C TYR A 300 21.33 15.24 2.62
N ARG A 301 20.82 15.38 1.39
CA ARG A 301 20.46 16.66 0.80
C ARG A 301 18.99 16.93 1.06
N ASP A 302 18.70 18.06 1.69
CA ASP A 302 17.33 18.57 1.77
C ASP A 302 17.06 19.42 0.52
N THR A 303 16.24 18.91 -0.38
CA THR A 303 15.83 19.57 -1.62
C THR A 303 14.37 20.00 -1.60
N THR A 304 13.75 20.07 -0.42
CA THR A 304 12.40 20.64 -0.28
C THR A 304 12.36 22.03 -0.91
N ALA A 305 11.24 22.39 -1.55
CA ALA A 305 11.15 23.56 -2.43
C ALA A 305 11.52 24.92 -1.77
N ARG A 306 11.65 24.99 -0.45
CA ARG A 306 12.15 26.16 0.28
C ARG A 306 13.67 26.36 0.18
N ASP A 307 14.44 25.29 -0.03
CA ASP A 307 15.90 25.28 0.00
C ASP A 307 16.54 24.90 -1.35
N ARG A 308 15.75 24.73 -2.42
CA ARG A 308 16.29 24.52 -3.77
C ARG A 308 16.95 25.82 -4.27
N PRO A 309 18.28 25.86 -4.48
CA PRO A 309 18.91 27.02 -5.09
C PRO A 309 18.37 27.22 -6.52
N PRO A 310 18.20 28.47 -6.98
CA PRO A 310 17.82 28.73 -8.36
C PRO A 310 18.84 28.09 -9.34
N PRO A 311 18.41 27.70 -10.55
CA PRO A 311 19.29 27.07 -11.53
C PRO A 311 20.54 27.95 -11.77
N GLY A 312 21.71 27.41 -11.46
CA GLY A 312 23.01 28.10 -11.56
C GLY A 312 23.74 28.35 -10.23
N GLN A 313 23.11 28.13 -9.07
CA GLN A 313 23.78 28.16 -7.76
C GLN A 313 24.04 26.75 -7.22
N LEU A 314 25.27 26.49 -6.79
CA LEU A 314 25.64 25.28 -6.06
C LEU A 314 24.85 25.23 -4.74
N PRO A 315 24.16 24.12 -4.41
CA PRO A 315 23.54 23.96 -3.10
C PRO A 315 24.60 24.16 -2.02
N GLY A 316 24.25 24.88 -0.96
CA GLY A 316 25.10 25.04 0.22
C GLY A 316 25.63 23.66 0.63
N SER A 317 26.93 23.58 0.89
CA SER A 317 27.68 22.34 1.13
C SER A 317 26.91 21.43 2.10
N ALA A 318 26.21 20.44 1.54
CA ALA A 318 25.43 19.49 2.33
C ALA A 318 26.38 18.73 3.26
N VAL A 319 26.09 18.73 4.55
CA VAL A 319 26.85 17.93 5.50
C VAL A 319 26.51 16.47 5.17
N PRO A 320 27.50 15.65 4.74
CA PRO A 320 27.25 14.25 4.43
C PRO A 320 26.78 13.53 5.70
N ARG A 321 26.02 12.43 5.54
CA ARG A 321 25.67 11.54 6.66
C ARG A 321 26.92 11.18 7.45
N GLN A 322 26.81 11.10 8.77
CA GLN A 322 27.86 10.57 9.62
C GLN A 322 28.07 9.08 9.34
N TYR A 323 27.00 8.29 9.21
CA TYR A 323 27.08 6.85 8.95
C TYR A 323 26.76 6.53 7.48
N ARG A 324 27.65 6.98 6.59
CA ARG A 324 27.46 6.83 5.13
C ARG A 324 27.30 5.36 4.74
N ASN A 325 28.10 4.48 5.33
CA ASN A 325 28.13 3.07 4.95
C ASN A 325 27.03 2.21 5.58
N THR A 326 25.99 2.81 6.16
CA THR A 326 24.83 2.07 6.70
C THR A 326 23.56 2.26 5.88
N ILE A 327 23.59 3.08 4.82
CA ILE A 327 22.40 3.37 4.02
C ILE A 327 22.54 2.86 2.58
N VAL A 328 21.46 2.28 2.07
CA VAL A 328 21.25 2.02 0.66
C VAL A 328 19.85 2.48 0.27
N ALA A 329 19.68 3.04 -0.91
CA ALA A 329 18.36 3.42 -1.43
C ALA A 329 17.98 2.59 -2.64
N LEU A 330 16.70 2.22 -2.72
CA LEU A 330 16.10 1.56 -3.87
C LEU A 330 15.02 2.48 -4.45
N ALA A 331 15.12 2.77 -5.74
CA ALA A 331 14.23 3.68 -6.45
C ALA A 331 13.64 3.02 -7.70
N PRO A 332 12.49 3.53 -8.18
CA PRO A 332 11.93 3.07 -9.43
C PRO A 332 12.67 3.67 -10.62
N ARG A 333 12.60 2.97 -11.75
CA ARG A 333 12.70 3.59 -13.07
C ARG A 333 11.32 4.12 -13.49
N ASP A 334 11.29 5.35 -13.98
CA ASP A 334 10.03 6.06 -14.25
C ASP A 334 9.16 5.35 -15.31
N ASP A 335 9.77 4.84 -16.39
CA ASP A 335 9.07 4.11 -17.48
C ASP A 335 8.39 2.82 -17.00
N LEU A 336 9.08 2.07 -16.14
CA LEU A 336 8.57 0.83 -15.56
C LEU A 336 7.53 1.10 -14.47
N ALA A 337 7.72 2.16 -13.66
CA ALA A 337 6.76 2.57 -12.65
C ALA A 337 5.44 3.05 -13.26
N GLU A 338 5.49 3.82 -14.35
CA GLU A 338 4.30 4.24 -15.10
C GLU A 338 3.55 3.01 -15.66
N THR A 339 4.29 2.03 -16.20
CA THR A 339 3.72 0.78 -16.68
C THR A 339 3.04 -0.02 -15.57
N ALA A 340 3.70 -0.16 -14.41
CA ALA A 340 3.13 -0.80 -13.23
C ALA A 340 1.87 -0.07 -12.72
N ALA A 341 1.89 1.26 -12.68
CA ALA A 341 0.75 2.09 -12.28
C ALA A 341 -0.43 1.93 -13.26
N ARG A 342 -0.19 1.89 -14.57
CA ARG A 342 -1.23 1.65 -15.59
C ARG A 342 -1.88 0.27 -15.41
N LEU A 343 -1.09 -0.78 -15.19
CA LEU A 343 -1.60 -2.13 -14.90
C LEU A 343 -2.38 -2.17 -13.58
N ALA A 344 -1.88 -1.51 -12.53
CA ALA A 344 -2.56 -1.41 -11.25
C ALA A 344 -3.91 -0.69 -11.37
N ARG A 345 -3.97 0.41 -12.14
CA ARG A 345 -5.21 1.13 -12.45
C ARG A 345 -6.24 0.22 -13.12
N ARG A 346 -5.80 -0.58 -14.10
CA ARG A 346 -6.64 -1.59 -14.77
C ARG A 346 -7.14 -2.67 -13.80
N LEU A 347 -6.29 -3.14 -12.89
CA LEU A 347 -6.68 -4.11 -11.86
C LEU A 347 -7.71 -3.55 -10.88
N LEU A 348 -7.49 -2.33 -10.37
CA LEU A 348 -8.42 -1.68 -9.45
C LEU A 348 -9.78 -1.42 -10.12
N ALA A 349 -9.77 -0.98 -11.37
CA ALA A 349 -10.97 -0.82 -12.18
C ALA A 349 -11.71 -2.15 -12.40
N ALA A 350 -10.98 -3.22 -12.72
CA ALA A 350 -11.56 -4.55 -12.92
C ALA A 350 -12.18 -5.10 -11.63
N ARG A 351 -11.54 -4.93 -10.47
CA ARG A 351 -12.12 -5.32 -9.17
C ARG A 351 -13.40 -4.54 -8.86
N LYS A 352 -13.38 -3.22 -9.07
CA LYS A 352 -14.57 -2.38 -8.87
C LYS A 352 -15.73 -2.80 -9.78
N LEU A 353 -15.42 -3.14 -11.04
CA LEU A 353 -16.41 -3.67 -11.99
C LEU A 353 -16.96 -5.04 -11.55
N ASP A 354 -16.11 -5.95 -11.08
CA ASP A 354 -16.53 -7.26 -10.56
C ASP A 354 -17.51 -7.12 -9.40
N ASP A 355 -17.21 -6.24 -8.42
CA ASP A 355 -18.09 -5.97 -7.29
C ASP A 355 -19.46 -5.41 -7.73
N GLN A 356 -19.46 -4.48 -8.70
CA GLN A 356 -20.68 -3.91 -9.28
C GLN A 356 -21.52 -4.98 -9.97
N LEU A 357 -20.91 -5.77 -10.86
CA LEU A 357 -21.59 -6.82 -11.61
C LEU A 357 -22.09 -7.94 -10.69
N ARG A 358 -21.35 -8.32 -9.65
CA ARG A 358 -21.84 -9.27 -8.63
C ARG A 358 -23.06 -8.75 -7.92
N THR A 359 -23.06 -7.48 -7.54
CA THR A 359 -24.22 -6.84 -6.91
C THR A 359 -25.43 -6.87 -7.84
N GLU A 360 -25.25 -6.54 -9.12
CA GLU A 360 -26.32 -6.60 -10.12
C GLU A 360 -26.83 -8.02 -10.36
N ALA A 361 -25.94 -9.02 -10.39
CA ALA A 361 -26.30 -10.43 -10.57
C ALA A 361 -27.14 -11.02 -9.42
N THR A 362 -27.12 -10.40 -8.23
CA THR A 362 -27.99 -10.81 -7.11
C THR A 362 -29.42 -10.29 -7.22
N ARG A 363 -29.64 -9.22 -8.00
CA ARG A 363 -30.97 -8.63 -8.18
C ARG A 363 -31.75 -9.42 -9.22
N VAL A 364 -32.97 -9.86 -8.89
CA VAL A 364 -33.85 -10.54 -9.86
C VAL A 364 -34.39 -9.50 -10.83
N GLY A 365 -34.05 -9.63 -12.12
CA GLY A 365 -34.47 -8.69 -13.16
C GLY A 365 -33.77 -8.94 -14.51
N PRO A 366 -34.11 -8.18 -15.56
CA PRO A 366 -33.54 -8.36 -16.91
C PRO A 366 -32.01 -8.18 -16.94
N ASN A 367 -31.46 -7.38 -16.02
CA ASN A 367 -30.02 -7.11 -15.94
C ASN A 367 -29.22 -8.30 -15.37
N GLN A 368 -29.87 -9.27 -14.71
CA GLN A 368 -29.20 -10.37 -14.02
C GLN A 368 -28.36 -11.23 -14.98
N ILE A 369 -28.96 -11.66 -16.10
CA ILE A 369 -28.30 -12.53 -17.09
C ILE A 369 -27.13 -11.79 -17.74
N SER A 370 -27.35 -10.52 -18.09
CA SER A 370 -26.31 -9.65 -18.66
C SER A 370 -25.11 -9.51 -17.72
N ALA A 371 -25.35 -9.29 -16.42
CA ALA A 371 -24.29 -9.19 -15.42
C ALA A 371 -23.51 -10.51 -15.26
N LEU A 372 -24.19 -11.66 -15.29
CA LEU A 372 -23.54 -12.98 -15.21
C LEU A 372 -22.63 -13.25 -16.42
N VAL A 373 -23.07 -12.90 -17.62
CA VAL A 373 -22.26 -13.02 -18.85
C VAL A 373 -21.04 -12.09 -18.78
N ALA A 374 -21.22 -10.85 -18.33
CA ALA A 374 -20.14 -9.90 -18.14
C ALA A 374 -19.10 -10.40 -17.13
N LEU A 375 -19.52 -10.97 -16.00
CA LEU A 375 -18.62 -11.61 -15.02
C LEU A 375 -17.81 -12.75 -15.64
N GLN A 376 -18.43 -13.59 -16.47
CA GLN A 376 -17.73 -14.68 -17.14
C GLN A 376 -16.64 -14.17 -18.09
N GLN A 377 -16.90 -13.08 -18.81
CA GLN A 377 -15.92 -12.44 -19.71
C GLN A 377 -14.83 -11.66 -18.94
N LEU A 378 -15.15 -11.09 -17.78
CA LEU A 378 -14.20 -10.35 -16.94
C LEU A 378 -13.24 -11.27 -16.17
N LYS A 379 -13.69 -12.47 -15.80
CA LYS A 379 -12.91 -13.47 -15.05
C LYS A 379 -11.47 -13.69 -15.56
N PRO A 380 -11.20 -13.98 -16.85
CA PRO A 380 -9.84 -14.19 -17.33
C PRO A 380 -8.95 -12.94 -17.17
N ILE A 381 -9.53 -11.74 -17.22
CA ILE A 381 -8.80 -10.48 -17.03
C ILE A 381 -8.39 -10.35 -15.55
N ILE A 382 -9.33 -10.59 -14.62
CA ILE A 382 -9.08 -10.51 -13.17
C ILE A 382 -8.11 -11.59 -12.69
N ASP A 383 -8.16 -12.79 -13.26
CA ASP A 383 -7.28 -13.88 -12.85
C ASP A 383 -5.81 -13.60 -13.24
N ARG A 384 -5.58 -12.85 -14.34
CA ARG A 384 -4.25 -12.56 -14.88
C ARG A 384 -3.62 -11.30 -14.28
N LEU A 385 -4.38 -10.20 -14.18
CA LEU A 385 -3.86 -8.88 -13.80
C LEU A 385 -3.08 -8.82 -12.46
N PRO A 386 -3.48 -9.50 -11.37
CA PRO A 386 -2.74 -9.46 -10.11
C PRO A 386 -1.29 -9.91 -10.26
N ARG A 387 -1.05 -10.96 -11.07
CA ARG A 387 0.30 -11.49 -11.33
C ARG A 387 1.12 -10.48 -12.12
N GLU A 388 0.55 -9.91 -13.17
CA GLU A 388 1.22 -8.89 -14.00
C GLU A 388 1.56 -7.63 -13.20
N VAL A 389 0.65 -7.16 -12.37
CA VAL A 389 0.90 -6.00 -11.49
C VAL A 389 2.00 -6.32 -10.49
N THR A 390 1.98 -7.50 -9.90
CA THR A 390 3.01 -7.93 -8.95
C THR A 390 4.39 -7.95 -9.60
N GLU A 391 4.50 -8.56 -10.78
CA GLU A 391 5.75 -8.66 -11.53
C GLU A 391 6.24 -7.28 -11.99
N ALA A 392 5.38 -6.47 -12.60
CA ALA A 392 5.72 -5.12 -13.04
C ALA A 392 6.13 -4.22 -11.86
N SER A 393 5.47 -4.34 -10.71
CA SER A 393 5.82 -3.59 -9.49
C SER A 393 7.23 -3.94 -9.01
N ARG A 394 7.59 -5.22 -9.02
CA ARG A 394 8.94 -5.69 -8.63
C ARG A 394 10.01 -5.22 -9.61
N GLN A 395 9.72 -5.29 -10.91
CA GLN A 395 10.64 -4.85 -11.97
C GLN A 395 10.85 -3.33 -11.96
N ALA A 396 9.84 -2.56 -11.55
CA ALA A 396 9.93 -1.11 -11.52
C ALA A 396 10.99 -0.60 -10.53
N TRP A 397 11.11 -1.20 -9.33
CA TRP A 397 12.10 -0.81 -8.30
C TRP A 397 13.43 -1.53 -8.47
N ASN A 398 14.18 -1.13 -9.49
CA ASN A 398 15.46 -1.74 -9.82
C ASN A 398 16.66 -0.78 -9.75
N THR A 399 16.48 0.49 -9.41
CA THR A 399 17.62 1.43 -9.32
C THR A 399 18.17 1.44 -7.89
N VAL A 400 19.40 0.96 -7.72
CA VAL A 400 20.09 0.90 -6.43
C VAL A 400 21.07 2.07 -6.34
N ILE A 401 21.01 2.80 -5.24
CA ILE A 401 21.86 3.96 -4.99
C ILE A 401 22.57 3.76 -3.65
N LEU A 402 23.90 3.77 -3.70
CA LEU A 402 24.79 3.72 -2.56
C LEU A 402 25.54 5.06 -2.43
N PRO A 403 26.03 5.41 -1.23
CA PRO A 403 26.93 6.53 -1.08
C PRO A 403 28.19 6.32 -1.92
N ASP A 404 28.69 7.39 -2.55
CA ASP A 404 29.95 7.42 -3.32
C ASP A 404 30.02 6.51 -4.59
N ASN A 405 29.00 5.67 -4.84
CA ASN A 405 28.91 4.86 -6.06
C ASN A 405 28.01 5.48 -7.13
N ALA A 406 28.28 5.14 -8.39
CA ALA A 406 27.32 5.40 -9.48
C ALA A 406 26.03 4.57 -9.25
N PRO A 407 24.85 5.05 -9.72
CA PRO A 407 23.62 4.26 -9.65
C PRO A 407 23.77 2.91 -10.34
N LEU A 408 23.33 1.86 -9.67
CA LEU A 408 23.37 0.48 -10.14
C LEU A 408 21.97 0.02 -10.54
N THR A 409 21.89 -0.94 -11.44
CA THR A 409 20.62 -1.55 -11.86
C THR A 409 20.55 -2.98 -11.33
N LEU A 410 19.53 -3.27 -10.53
CA LEU A 410 19.15 -4.61 -10.12
C LEU A 410 18.67 -5.38 -11.36
N THR A 411 19.45 -6.36 -11.81
CA THR A 411 19.12 -7.15 -13.01
C THR A 411 17.97 -8.12 -12.75
N GLU A 412 17.30 -8.57 -13.81
CA GLU A 412 16.16 -9.50 -13.72
C GLU A 412 16.50 -10.81 -12.99
N GLU A 413 17.77 -11.24 -13.02
CA GLU A 413 18.31 -12.39 -12.27
C GLU A 413 18.03 -12.28 -10.76
N PHE A 414 18.08 -11.06 -10.21
CA PHE A 414 17.86 -10.79 -8.79
C PHE A 414 16.41 -10.41 -8.48
N ILE A 415 15.65 -9.92 -9.45
CA ILE A 415 14.24 -9.55 -9.25
C ILE A 415 13.36 -10.80 -9.30
N THR A 416 13.67 -11.73 -10.20
CA THR A 416 12.84 -12.92 -10.45
C THR A 416 13.10 -13.96 -9.38
N THR A 417 12.07 -14.26 -8.60
CA THR A 417 12.12 -15.36 -7.64
C THR A 417 12.14 -16.69 -8.39
N GLN A 418 13.19 -17.50 -8.22
CA GLN A 418 13.19 -18.88 -8.73
C GLN A 418 12.01 -19.65 -8.13
N ILE A 419 11.37 -20.49 -8.95
CA ILE A 419 10.19 -21.27 -8.57
C ILE A 419 10.52 -22.11 -7.32
N GLY A 420 9.83 -21.86 -6.21
CA GLY A 420 9.87 -22.69 -5.00
C GLY A 420 10.51 -22.07 -3.75
N VAL A 421 11.16 -20.91 -3.81
CA VAL A 421 11.75 -20.26 -2.63
C VAL A 421 11.30 -18.79 -2.53
N ALA A 422 10.37 -18.49 -1.62
CA ALA A 422 9.98 -17.12 -1.33
C ALA A 422 11.17 -16.35 -0.74
N THR A 423 11.88 -15.59 -1.57
CA THR A 423 12.97 -14.71 -1.15
C THR A 423 12.48 -13.27 -1.14
N SER A 424 12.76 -12.56 -0.04
CA SER A 424 12.43 -11.14 0.07
C SER A 424 13.26 -10.31 -0.91
N GLY A 425 12.72 -9.17 -1.36
CA GLY A 425 13.43 -8.23 -2.22
C GLY A 425 14.72 -7.72 -1.57
N GLN A 426 14.74 -7.55 -0.24
CA GLN A 426 15.97 -7.24 0.49
C GLN A 426 17.05 -8.32 0.37
N ALA A 427 16.67 -9.60 0.48
CA ALA A 427 17.64 -10.69 0.36
C ALA A 427 18.27 -10.74 -1.04
N GLN A 428 17.48 -10.47 -2.08
CA GLN A 428 17.98 -10.41 -3.45
C GLN A 428 18.88 -9.19 -3.70
N LEU A 429 18.50 -8.01 -3.18
CA LEU A 429 19.33 -6.82 -3.20
C LEU A 429 20.69 -7.09 -2.55
N LEU A 430 20.69 -7.64 -1.33
CA LEU A 430 21.93 -7.94 -0.61
C LEU A 430 22.75 -9.02 -1.30
N ARG A 431 22.12 -10.01 -1.93
CA ARG A 431 22.81 -11.01 -2.75
C ARG A 431 23.55 -10.36 -3.92
N MET A 432 22.92 -9.41 -4.63
CA MET A 432 23.59 -8.65 -5.69
C MET A 432 24.75 -7.84 -5.11
N LEU A 433 24.51 -7.07 -4.05
CA LEU A 433 25.55 -6.22 -3.45
C LEU A 433 26.75 -7.03 -2.94
N ARG A 434 26.53 -8.19 -2.34
CA ARG A 434 27.61 -9.08 -1.90
C ARG A 434 28.37 -9.68 -3.09
N ARG A 435 27.69 -10.06 -4.17
CA ARG A 435 28.32 -10.55 -5.41
C ARG A 435 29.26 -9.50 -6.02
N GLU A 436 28.82 -8.25 -6.07
CA GLU A 436 29.60 -7.11 -6.58
C GLU A 436 30.61 -6.57 -5.55
N ARG A 437 30.75 -7.20 -4.37
CA ARG A 437 31.61 -6.77 -3.25
C ARG A 437 31.33 -5.35 -2.75
N LEU A 438 30.06 -4.94 -2.76
CA LEU A 438 29.57 -3.64 -2.30
C LEU A 438 28.90 -3.69 -0.92
N ALA A 439 28.62 -4.89 -0.38
CA ALA A 439 28.15 -5.09 0.98
C ALA A 439 29.03 -6.11 1.71
N PHE A 440 29.17 -5.95 3.02
CA PHE A 440 29.79 -6.96 3.88
C PHE A 440 28.85 -8.17 4.05
N ASP A 441 29.43 -9.36 4.09
CA ASP A 441 28.74 -10.58 4.51
C ASP A 441 29.06 -10.92 5.97
N ASP A 442 28.31 -11.85 6.54
CA ASP A 442 28.43 -12.27 7.95
C ASP A 442 29.83 -12.86 8.24
N GLN A 443 30.55 -13.31 7.20
CA GLN A 443 31.89 -13.86 7.32
C GLN A 443 33.02 -12.85 7.13
N ASP A 444 32.72 -11.67 6.60
CA ASP A 444 33.73 -10.67 6.34
C ASP A 444 34.21 -9.97 7.62
N ALA A 445 35.42 -9.43 7.55
CA ALA A 445 36.00 -8.59 8.58
C ALA A 445 36.72 -7.41 7.92
N LEU A 446 36.76 -6.27 8.60
CA LEU A 446 37.71 -5.22 8.24
C LEU A 446 39.13 -5.74 8.48
N THR A 447 40.04 -5.48 7.54
CA THR A 447 41.45 -5.86 7.69
C THR A 447 42.09 -5.06 8.82
N GLY A 448 43.00 -5.66 9.59
CA GLY A 448 43.66 -4.99 10.71
C GLY A 448 44.41 -3.72 10.28
N ALA A 449 44.97 -3.71 9.07
CA ALA A 449 45.60 -2.53 8.46
C ALA A 449 44.63 -1.33 8.30
N ILE A 450 43.44 -1.53 7.72
CA ILE A 450 42.45 -0.45 7.56
C ILE A 450 42.02 0.08 8.92
N ILE A 451 41.85 -0.81 9.90
CA ILE A 451 41.42 -0.42 11.24
C ILE A 451 42.50 0.39 11.95
N ALA A 452 43.77 0.02 11.81
CA ALA A 452 44.86 0.70 12.49
C ALA A 452 45.23 2.05 11.84
N GLU A 453 45.21 2.12 10.51
CA GLU A 453 45.67 3.29 9.75
C GLU A 453 44.55 4.31 9.51
N GLU A 454 43.34 3.86 9.16
CA GLU A 454 42.25 4.78 8.76
C GLU A 454 41.20 4.98 9.86
N VAL A 455 40.87 3.92 10.60
CA VAL A 455 39.83 3.96 11.64
C VAL A 455 40.39 4.50 12.95
N LEU A 456 41.45 3.91 13.49
CA LEU A 456 42.01 4.27 14.80
C LEU A 456 42.64 5.67 14.76
N HIS A 457 43.42 6.00 13.72
CA HIS A 457 44.08 7.30 13.59
C HIS A 457 43.08 8.46 13.43
N GLY A 458 41.94 8.21 12.78
CA GLY A 458 40.91 9.21 12.51
C GLY A 458 39.77 9.26 13.53
N ALA A 459 39.78 8.42 14.57
CA ALA A 459 38.74 8.39 15.58
C ALA A 459 39.04 9.33 16.75
N THR A 460 37.99 9.85 17.39
CA THR A 460 38.11 10.80 18.50
C THR A 460 38.79 10.14 19.71
N PRO A 461 39.92 10.70 20.21
CA PRO A 461 40.58 10.19 21.40
C PRO A 461 39.69 10.20 22.64
N HIS A 462 39.99 9.31 23.58
CA HIS A 462 39.36 9.23 24.89
C HIS A 462 39.83 10.40 25.78
N ASP A 463 38.95 10.89 26.65
CA ASP A 463 39.19 12.10 27.44
C ASP A 463 40.51 12.02 28.23
N GLY A 464 41.42 12.94 27.94
CA GLY A 464 42.72 13.03 28.60
C GLY A 464 43.81 12.07 28.10
N GLN A 465 43.53 11.20 27.12
CA GLN A 465 44.51 10.26 26.54
C GLN A 465 44.53 10.35 25.01
N THR A 466 45.61 10.89 24.43
CA THR A 466 45.72 11.13 22.98
C THR A 466 45.81 9.86 22.14
N ASP A 467 46.35 8.78 22.71
CA ASP A 467 46.62 7.53 21.97
C ASP A 467 45.59 6.42 22.24
N VAL A 468 44.53 6.72 23.00
CA VAL A 468 43.50 5.76 23.38
C VAL A 468 42.18 6.21 22.78
N VAL A 469 41.46 5.29 22.16
CA VAL A 469 40.17 5.54 21.51
C VAL A 469 39.15 4.55 22.06
N THR A 470 37.88 4.95 22.16
CA THR A 470 36.81 4.03 22.52
C THR A 470 36.41 3.13 21.34
N ALA A 471 36.02 1.89 21.60
CA ALA A 471 35.52 1.00 20.55
C ALA A 471 34.28 1.57 19.84
N LYS A 472 33.45 2.33 20.57
CA LYS A 472 32.36 3.14 19.99
C LYS A 472 32.86 4.17 18.97
N ALA A 473 33.82 5.02 19.33
CA ALA A 473 34.36 6.04 18.42
C ALA A 473 35.02 5.43 17.18
N MET A 474 35.69 4.28 17.33
CA MET A 474 36.20 3.52 16.18
C MET A 474 35.08 3.00 15.28
N ALA A 475 34.01 2.46 15.85
CA ALA A 475 32.87 1.99 15.07
C ALA A 475 32.20 3.14 14.29
N GLU A 476 31.96 4.27 14.95
CA GLU A 476 31.41 5.47 14.32
C GLU A 476 32.31 5.96 13.17
N ARG A 477 33.63 5.96 13.37
CA ARG A 477 34.60 6.32 12.32
C ARG A 477 34.57 5.35 11.14
N ALA A 478 34.54 4.04 11.39
CA ALA A 478 34.51 3.03 10.33
C ALA A 478 33.24 3.16 9.47
N LEU A 479 32.10 3.48 10.07
CA LEU A 479 30.84 3.71 9.35
C LEU A 479 30.84 5.02 8.55
N ALA A 480 31.73 5.96 8.87
CA ALA A 480 31.88 7.26 8.22
C ALA A 480 32.92 7.32 7.10
N LEU A 481 33.80 6.32 6.98
CA LEU A 481 34.87 6.30 5.98
C LEU A 481 34.32 6.26 4.54
N PRO A 482 34.89 7.03 3.60
CA PRO A 482 34.53 6.90 2.19
C PRO A 482 34.98 5.56 1.61
N ASP A 483 34.39 5.15 0.49
CA ASP A 483 34.78 3.98 -0.32
C ASP A 483 34.71 2.61 0.39
N LEU A 484 34.11 2.53 1.58
CA LEU A 484 33.83 1.26 2.24
C LEU A 484 32.49 0.65 1.81
N ARG A 485 32.40 -0.67 1.95
CA ARG A 485 31.20 -1.45 1.63
C ARG A 485 30.07 -1.17 2.61
N LEU A 486 28.83 -1.41 2.18
CA LEU A 486 27.63 -1.31 3.03
C LEU A 486 27.70 -2.29 4.22
N PHE A 487 27.49 -1.78 5.42
CA PHE A 487 27.34 -2.54 6.66
C PHE A 487 25.86 -2.84 6.92
N THR A 488 25.49 -4.12 6.91
CA THR A 488 24.17 -4.59 7.39
C THR A 488 24.10 -4.52 8.92
N ASP A 489 25.21 -4.84 9.57
CA ASP A 489 25.44 -4.80 11.01
C ASP A 489 26.89 -4.43 11.31
N GLN A 490 27.27 -4.42 12.60
CA GLN A 490 28.61 -4.04 13.04
C GLN A 490 29.54 -5.25 13.28
N ILE A 491 29.14 -6.47 12.89
CA ILE A 491 29.95 -7.68 13.03
C ILE A 491 31.29 -7.56 12.30
N PRO A 492 31.38 -7.00 11.07
CA PRO A 492 32.66 -6.85 10.37
C PRO A 492 33.66 -5.96 11.11
N ILE A 493 33.17 -4.98 11.87
CA ILE A 493 34.01 -4.10 12.71
C ILE A 493 34.52 -4.87 13.93
N ARG A 494 33.65 -5.62 14.62
CA ARG A 494 34.03 -6.43 15.79
C ARG A 494 35.07 -7.49 15.43
N ARG A 495 34.85 -8.22 14.32
CA ARG A 495 35.83 -9.18 13.78
C ARG A 495 37.11 -8.50 13.36
N GLY A 496 36.98 -7.29 12.83
CA GLY A 496 38.10 -6.43 12.51
C GLY A 496 39.00 -6.15 13.72
N LEU A 497 38.44 -5.75 14.87
CA LEU A 497 39.20 -5.56 16.11
C LEU A 497 39.95 -6.84 16.51
N THR A 498 39.26 -7.99 16.43
CA THR A 498 39.86 -9.29 16.69
C THR A 498 41.03 -9.60 15.75
N ASN A 499 40.88 -9.31 14.45
CA ASN A 499 41.95 -9.51 13.47
C ASN A 499 43.10 -8.53 13.67
N GLY A 500 42.83 -7.27 14.02
CA GLY A 500 43.86 -6.28 14.33
C GLY A 500 44.71 -6.66 15.55
N ILE A 501 44.12 -7.33 16.56
CA ILE A 501 44.90 -7.90 17.67
C ILE A 501 45.76 -9.07 17.19
N ARG A 502 45.19 -10.00 16.41
CA ARG A 502 45.91 -11.18 15.87
C ARG A 502 47.07 -10.79 14.97
N GLU A 503 46.90 -9.77 14.15
CA GLU A 503 47.93 -9.23 13.27
C GLU A 503 48.96 -8.37 14.03
N GLY A 504 48.67 -8.01 15.28
CA GLY A 504 49.54 -7.23 16.15
C GLY A 504 49.51 -5.73 15.90
N PHE A 505 48.42 -5.21 15.34
CA PHE A 505 48.21 -3.78 15.12
C PHE A 505 47.49 -3.08 16.27
N LEU A 506 46.79 -3.82 17.13
CA LEU A 506 45.91 -3.26 18.17
C LEU A 506 46.11 -3.93 19.54
N VAL A 507 45.84 -3.16 20.58
CA VAL A 507 45.64 -3.61 21.96
C VAL A 507 44.26 -3.16 22.41
N VAL A 508 43.46 -4.06 22.99
CA VAL A 508 42.09 -3.77 23.45
C VAL A 508 41.93 -4.06 24.93
N ARG A 509 41.33 -3.13 25.68
CA ARG A 509 40.95 -3.29 27.09
C ARG A 509 39.42 -3.29 27.24
N THR A 510 38.85 -4.29 27.90
CA THR A 510 37.40 -4.38 28.15
C THR A 510 37.00 -3.71 29.47
N SER A 511 35.70 -3.53 29.68
CA SER A 511 35.12 -2.96 30.92
C SER A 511 35.55 -3.70 32.19
N ASP A 512 35.78 -5.01 32.07
CA ASP A 512 36.07 -5.89 33.19
C ASP A 512 37.57 -5.87 33.58
N GLY A 513 38.34 -4.95 32.97
CA GLY A 513 39.77 -4.75 33.23
C GLY A 513 40.69 -5.68 32.45
N HIS A 514 40.15 -6.61 31.65
CA HIS A 514 40.97 -7.49 30.82
C HIS A 514 41.59 -6.71 29.65
N ALA A 515 42.86 -6.96 29.35
CA ALA A 515 43.56 -6.39 28.20
C ALA A 515 44.12 -7.48 27.27
N TYR A 516 43.95 -7.30 25.96
CA TYR A 516 44.31 -8.26 24.93
C TYR A 516 45.29 -7.63 23.94
N SER A 517 46.41 -8.29 23.73
CA SER A 517 47.43 -8.00 22.71
C SER A 517 47.72 -9.29 21.93
N ARG A 518 48.46 -9.21 20.81
CA ARG A 518 48.79 -10.37 19.97
C ARG A 518 49.26 -11.59 20.76
N ASP A 519 50.18 -11.35 21.70
CA ASP A 519 50.91 -12.39 22.41
C ASP A 519 50.62 -12.39 23.93
N ARG A 520 49.78 -11.48 24.44
CA ARG A 520 49.59 -11.27 25.89
C ARG A 520 48.13 -11.02 26.27
N HIS A 521 47.73 -11.56 27.41
CA HIS A 521 46.42 -11.32 28.04
C HIS A 521 46.61 -10.90 29.49
N ALA A 522 46.09 -9.74 29.87
CA ALA A 522 46.05 -9.28 31.25
C ALA A 522 44.64 -9.47 31.82
N TYR A 523 44.55 -9.90 33.09
CA TYR A 523 43.30 -10.03 33.83
C TYR A 523 43.49 -9.83 35.33
N GLY A 524 42.39 -9.62 36.06
CA GLY A 524 42.41 -9.33 37.50
C GLY A 524 42.23 -7.84 37.83
N PRO A 525 41.99 -7.51 39.12
CA PRO A 525 41.80 -6.13 39.56
C PRO A 525 43.08 -5.30 39.32
N GLU A 526 42.94 -3.99 39.17
CA GLU A 526 44.06 -3.09 38.82
C GLU A 526 45.23 -3.14 39.83
N ASP A 527 44.94 -3.51 41.08
CA ASP A 527 45.92 -3.65 42.16
C ASP A 527 46.63 -5.02 42.20
N ASP A 528 46.13 -6.06 41.50
CA ASP A 528 46.72 -7.41 41.45
C ASP A 528 46.53 -8.03 40.04
N ARG A 529 47.11 -7.38 39.03
CA ARG A 529 47.01 -7.83 37.63
C ARG A 529 47.92 -9.02 37.35
N LYS A 530 47.35 -10.05 36.73
CA LYS A 530 48.07 -11.20 36.17
C LYS A 530 48.18 -11.04 34.66
N VAL A 531 49.38 -11.21 34.12
CA VAL A 531 49.64 -11.21 32.68
C VAL A 531 50.13 -12.59 32.28
N GLU A 532 49.42 -13.20 31.34
CA GLU A 532 49.78 -14.50 30.77
C GLU A 532 50.12 -14.36 29.30
N ASP A 533 51.02 -15.22 28.83
CA ASP A 533 51.31 -15.38 27.41
C ASP A 533 50.09 -15.97 26.71
N TRP A 534 49.62 -15.28 25.68
CA TRP A 534 48.46 -15.67 24.88
C TRP A 534 48.91 -16.25 23.54
N PRO A 535 48.87 -17.58 23.33
CA PRO A 535 49.45 -18.20 22.15
C PRO A 535 48.67 -17.85 20.87
N ALA A 536 49.42 -17.72 19.77
CA ALA A 536 48.85 -17.52 18.44
C ALA A 536 47.89 -18.67 18.08
N GLY A 537 46.61 -18.35 17.86
CA GLY A 537 45.56 -19.31 17.49
C GLY A 537 44.48 -19.55 18.55
N ARG A 538 44.60 -19.00 19.76
CA ARG A 538 43.53 -19.05 20.76
C ARG A 538 42.41 -18.07 20.40
N ASP A 539 41.16 -18.51 20.52
CA ASP A 539 39.99 -17.71 20.16
C ASP A 539 39.87 -16.46 21.02
N LEU A 540 39.77 -15.31 20.35
CA LEU A 540 39.50 -14.03 20.96
C LEU A 540 37.98 -13.77 20.95
N PRO A 541 37.43 -13.15 22.00
CA PRO A 541 36.02 -12.80 22.02
C PRO A 541 35.71 -11.73 20.96
N LEU A 542 34.43 -11.64 20.56
CA LEU A 542 33.92 -10.48 19.83
C LEU A 542 33.72 -9.34 20.82
N PHE A 543 34.53 -8.30 20.70
CA PHE A 543 34.50 -7.15 21.59
C PHE A 543 33.21 -6.32 21.42
N ALA A 544 32.74 -5.75 22.52
CA ALA A 544 31.65 -4.78 22.48
C ALA A 544 32.13 -3.46 21.87
N LEU A 545 31.26 -2.81 21.09
CA LEU A 545 31.52 -1.51 20.48
C LEU A 545 30.90 -0.40 21.34
N ASP A 546 31.35 -0.31 22.58
CA ASP A 546 30.85 0.64 23.58
C ASP A 546 31.91 1.65 24.01
N ALA A 547 31.55 2.56 24.92
CA ALA A 547 32.43 3.60 25.43
C ALA A 547 33.42 3.09 26.51
N MET A 548 33.19 1.88 27.06
CA MET A 548 33.98 1.30 28.14
C MET A 548 35.15 0.45 27.60
N THR A 549 34.98 -0.10 26.40
CA THR A 549 36.01 -0.83 25.69
C THR A 549 36.97 0.16 25.05
N LEU A 550 38.24 0.12 25.46
CA LEU A 550 39.29 1.02 24.99
C LEU A 550 40.23 0.29 24.03
N VAL A 551 40.72 1.01 23.03
CA VAL A 551 41.62 0.50 22.00
C VAL A 551 42.79 1.45 21.83
N THR A 552 44.00 0.90 21.71
CA THR A 552 45.23 1.67 21.45
C THR A 552 46.18 0.89 20.56
N ARG A 553 47.24 1.55 20.08
CA ARG A 553 48.32 0.90 19.34
C ARG A 553 49.28 0.20 20.30
N PRO A 554 49.90 -0.92 19.90
CA PRO A 554 50.99 -1.52 20.66
C PRO A 554 52.13 -0.51 20.88
N GLY A 555 52.69 -0.50 22.09
CA GLY A 555 53.85 0.33 22.44
C GLY A 555 53.55 1.74 22.97
N THR A 556 52.27 2.17 22.97
CA THR A 556 51.84 3.41 23.63
C THR A 556 51.97 3.27 25.16
N ASP A 557 52.03 4.40 25.88
CA ASP A 557 52.15 4.36 27.34
C ASP A 557 50.91 3.75 28.00
N ALA A 558 49.73 3.98 27.42
CA ALA A 558 48.50 3.30 27.82
C ALA A 558 48.60 1.78 27.64
N ALA A 559 49.13 1.29 26.50
CA ALA A 559 49.33 -0.13 26.29
C ALA A 559 50.30 -0.73 27.33
N LYS A 560 51.38 0.00 27.69
CA LYS A 560 52.33 -0.46 28.73
C LYS A 560 51.66 -0.53 30.10
N GLU A 561 50.89 0.50 30.47
CA GLU A 561 50.11 0.54 31.71
C GLU A 561 49.11 -0.61 31.77
N TRP A 562 48.44 -0.94 30.65
CA TRP A 562 47.46 -2.01 30.62
C TRP A 562 48.05 -3.41 30.87
N PHE A 563 49.35 -3.59 30.67
CA PHE A 563 50.07 -4.83 30.98
C PHE A 563 51.04 -4.68 32.16
N HIS A 564 50.95 -3.60 32.94
CA HIS A 564 51.81 -3.39 34.10
C HIS A 564 51.36 -4.24 35.29
N VAL A 565 52.25 -5.07 35.82
CA VAL A 565 52.06 -5.82 37.07
C VAL A 565 52.73 -5.01 38.18
N ARG A 566 51.97 -4.56 39.19
CA ARG A 566 52.55 -3.90 40.37
C ARG A 566 53.09 -4.99 41.31
N ASP A 567 54.37 -4.91 41.67
CA ASP A 567 54.94 -5.76 42.70
C ASP A 567 54.38 -5.37 44.07
N ILE A 568 53.82 -6.33 44.80
CA ILE A 568 53.38 -6.18 46.19
C ILE A 568 54.62 -6.13 47.08
N VAL A 569 55.34 -5.00 47.07
CA VAL A 569 56.39 -4.70 48.05
C VAL A 569 56.26 -3.23 48.44
N ASP A 570 55.32 -2.95 49.35
CA ASP A 570 55.37 -1.89 50.37
C ASP A 570 53.97 -1.47 50.81
N LEU A 571 53.35 -2.28 51.69
CA LEU A 571 52.32 -1.79 52.61
C LEU A 571 52.57 -2.43 54.00
N PRO A 572 52.63 -1.65 55.08
CA PRO A 572 52.94 -2.16 56.42
C PRO A 572 51.78 -2.98 56.99
N LEU A 573 52.14 -4.14 57.54
CA LEU A 573 51.28 -5.13 58.18
C LEU A 573 50.53 -4.54 59.40
N HIS A 574 49.23 -4.85 59.48
CA HIS A 574 48.51 -4.96 60.74
C HIS A 574 47.94 -6.37 60.88
N ASP A 575 48.23 -6.96 62.04
CA ASP A 575 48.07 -8.36 62.38
C ASP A 575 46.61 -8.84 62.35
N CYS A 576 46.35 -9.91 61.59
CA CYS A 576 45.11 -10.69 61.69
C CYS A 576 45.41 -12.02 62.39
N HIS A 577 45.02 -12.12 63.66
CA HIS A 577 44.93 -13.40 64.37
C HIS A 577 43.77 -14.23 63.82
N CYS A 578 44.08 -15.44 63.38
CA CYS A 578 43.11 -16.48 63.08
C CYS A 578 42.59 -17.12 64.39
N GLY A 579 41.28 -17.02 64.60
CA GLY A 579 40.54 -17.75 65.62
C GLY A 579 39.23 -18.22 65.04
N SER A 580 39.15 -19.50 64.68
CA SER A 580 37.93 -20.18 64.27
C SER A 580 36.97 -20.30 65.47
N ALA A 581 35.83 -19.61 65.40
CA ALA A 581 34.70 -19.76 66.32
C ALA A 581 33.52 -20.44 65.58
N PRO A 582 32.70 -21.25 66.27
CA PRO A 582 31.69 -22.10 65.63
C PRO A 582 30.55 -21.28 65.03
N THR A 583 30.08 -21.73 63.87
CA THR A 583 28.93 -21.16 63.14
C THR A 583 27.68 -21.19 64.03
N PRO A 584 27.03 -20.05 64.33
CA PRO A 584 25.73 -20.05 64.99
C PRO A 584 24.66 -20.62 64.05
N PRO A 585 23.55 -21.18 64.59
CA PRO A 585 22.50 -21.78 63.77
C PRO A 585 21.87 -20.73 62.84
N LEU A 586 21.54 -21.16 61.61
CA LEU A 586 20.91 -20.35 60.58
C LEU A 586 19.63 -19.68 61.14
N PRO A 587 19.51 -18.34 61.11
CA PRO A 587 18.27 -17.68 61.50
C PRO A 587 17.18 -17.98 60.47
N GLY A 588 16.00 -18.41 60.94
CA GLY A 588 14.85 -18.69 60.09
C GLY A 588 14.42 -17.46 59.27
N VAL A 589 13.80 -17.72 58.11
CA VAL A 589 13.30 -16.67 57.20
C VAL A 589 12.36 -15.74 57.96
N GLN A 590 12.70 -14.45 57.96
CA GLN A 590 11.89 -13.41 58.60
C GLN A 590 11.32 -12.48 57.53
N THR A 591 9.99 -12.39 57.47
CA THR A 591 9.27 -11.51 56.55
C THR A 591 8.72 -10.30 57.29
N VAL A 592 8.92 -9.12 56.73
CA VAL A 592 8.41 -7.84 57.24
C VAL A 592 7.60 -7.11 56.18
N TYR A 593 6.67 -6.28 56.64
CA TYR A 593 5.68 -5.59 55.79
C TYR A 593 5.81 -4.06 55.84
N ASP A 594 6.88 -3.57 56.47
CA ASP A 594 7.12 -2.14 56.72
C ASP A 594 8.55 -1.77 56.32
N TRP A 595 8.71 -0.58 55.72
CA TRP A 595 9.99 -0.10 55.18
C TRP A 595 11.04 0.16 56.27
N ALA A 596 10.65 0.67 57.44
CA ALA A 596 11.60 0.94 58.52
C ALA A 596 12.15 -0.38 59.11
N GLN A 597 11.28 -1.37 59.26
CA GLN A 597 11.69 -2.72 59.67
C GLN A 597 12.54 -3.42 58.60
N ALA A 598 12.18 -3.29 57.32
CA ALA A 598 12.93 -3.86 56.20
C ALA A 598 14.36 -3.29 56.11
N ARG A 599 14.53 -1.97 56.26
CA ARG A 599 15.85 -1.33 56.30
C ARG A 599 16.69 -1.80 57.49
N THR A 600 16.07 -1.96 58.66
CA THR A 600 16.76 -2.44 59.87
C THR A 600 17.29 -3.86 59.70
N LEU A 601 16.48 -4.76 59.11
CA LEU A 601 16.90 -6.14 58.85
C LEU A 601 17.89 -6.24 57.69
N ALA A 602 17.75 -5.42 56.64
CA ALA A 602 18.67 -5.39 55.50
C ALA A 602 20.11 -5.02 55.90
N ALA A 603 20.30 -4.25 56.98
CA ALA A 603 21.64 -3.93 57.47
C ALA A 603 22.42 -5.16 58.00
N THR A 604 21.72 -6.23 58.36
CA THR A 604 22.33 -7.39 59.05
C THR A 604 22.00 -8.74 58.41
N ARG A 605 21.13 -8.79 57.40
CA ARG A 605 20.65 -10.04 56.78
C ARG A 605 20.53 -9.95 55.26
N PRO A 606 20.74 -11.07 54.54
CA PRO A 606 20.55 -11.14 53.09
C PRO A 606 19.07 -11.07 52.70
N LEU A 607 18.74 -10.25 51.70
CA LEU A 607 17.40 -10.09 51.16
C LEU A 607 17.12 -11.21 50.16
N ALA A 608 16.33 -12.22 50.58
CA ALA A 608 15.99 -13.36 49.73
C ALA A 608 14.95 -13.01 48.68
N LYS A 609 13.88 -12.33 49.10
CA LYS A 609 12.72 -12.02 48.28
C LYS A 609 12.14 -10.66 48.67
N LEU A 610 11.71 -9.90 47.67
CA LEU A 610 11.08 -8.60 47.86
C LEU A 610 9.86 -8.46 46.96
N ILE A 611 8.75 -8.03 47.53
CA ILE A 611 7.53 -7.70 46.81
C ILE A 611 7.21 -6.23 47.06
N LEU A 612 7.05 -5.46 45.99
CA LEU A 612 6.64 -4.06 46.04
C LEU A 612 5.25 -3.91 45.45
N LYS A 613 4.38 -3.12 46.10
CA LYS A 613 2.98 -2.92 45.69
C LYS A 613 2.69 -1.45 45.44
N HIS A 614 1.84 -1.18 44.45
CA HIS A 614 1.33 0.15 44.15
C HIS A 614 -0.13 0.09 43.69
N ASP A 615 -0.96 1.03 44.14
CA ASP A 615 -2.42 1.08 43.92
C ASP A 615 -2.85 2.12 42.87
N GLN A 616 -1.91 2.92 42.35
CA GLN A 616 -2.15 3.82 41.22
C GLN A 616 -1.33 3.48 39.97
N SER A 617 -1.94 3.66 38.80
CA SER A 617 -1.32 3.40 37.49
C SER A 617 -0.09 4.27 37.21
N GLY A 618 0.00 5.47 37.80
CA GLY A 618 1.17 6.34 37.73
C GLY A 618 2.41 5.81 38.48
N GLY A 619 2.22 4.87 39.41
CA GLY A 619 3.28 4.29 40.22
C GLY A 619 4.08 3.16 39.57
N LEU A 620 3.68 2.71 38.38
CA LEU A 620 4.40 1.67 37.64
C LEU A 620 5.86 2.05 37.38
N ASN A 621 6.12 3.32 37.09
CA ASN A 621 7.49 3.80 36.88
C ASN A 621 8.31 3.75 38.19
N ALA A 622 7.68 3.98 39.35
CA ALA A 622 8.36 3.89 40.65
C ALA A 622 8.77 2.44 40.98
N LEU A 623 7.87 1.47 40.75
CA LEU A 623 8.19 0.04 40.91
C LEU A 623 9.35 -0.39 39.99
N LEU A 624 9.39 0.11 38.75
CA LEU A 624 10.46 -0.20 37.80
C LEU A 624 11.81 0.42 38.16
N VAL A 625 11.81 1.67 38.63
CA VAL A 625 13.02 2.33 39.14
C VAL A 625 13.56 1.56 40.36
N ALA A 626 12.68 1.09 41.24
CA ALA A 626 13.07 0.24 42.36
C ALA A 626 13.71 -1.09 41.90
N ALA A 627 13.13 -1.76 40.89
CA ALA A 627 13.67 -2.99 40.32
C ALA A 627 15.10 -2.81 39.78
N ARG A 628 15.33 -1.73 39.01
CA ARG A 628 16.66 -1.40 38.46
C ARG A 628 17.67 -1.11 39.56
N THR A 629 17.22 -0.40 40.60
CA THR A 629 18.07 -0.04 41.74
C THR A 629 18.52 -1.28 42.48
N LEU A 630 17.67 -2.30 42.64
CA LEU A 630 17.97 -3.47 43.47
C LEU A 630 18.64 -4.65 42.72
N ASN A 631 18.71 -4.59 41.38
CA ASN A 631 19.43 -5.57 40.54
C ASN A 631 18.99 -7.03 40.77
N ALA A 632 17.68 -7.27 40.75
CA ALA A 632 17.10 -8.60 40.92
C ALA A 632 17.48 -9.56 39.78
N ARG A 633 17.66 -10.84 40.12
CA ARG A 633 17.98 -11.91 39.15
C ARG A 633 16.75 -12.31 38.34
N SER A 634 15.59 -12.34 38.99
CA SER A 634 14.29 -12.54 38.37
C SER A 634 13.33 -11.48 38.89
N SER A 635 12.39 -11.07 38.03
CA SER A 635 11.36 -10.10 38.40
C SER A 635 10.06 -10.45 37.69
N ARG A 636 8.97 -10.53 38.45
CA ARG A 636 7.61 -10.77 37.96
C ARG A 636 6.74 -9.58 38.36
N MET A 637 6.06 -8.99 37.39
CA MET A 637 5.12 -7.90 37.61
C MET A 637 3.71 -8.36 37.25
N SER A 638 2.80 -8.30 38.22
CA SER A 638 1.38 -8.52 38.03
C SER A 638 0.64 -7.19 38.12
N ILE A 639 -0.24 -6.90 37.17
CA ILE A 639 -1.03 -5.68 37.10
C ILE A 639 -2.49 -6.07 36.91
N ASN A 640 -3.32 -5.66 37.84
CA ASN A 640 -4.77 -5.82 37.80
C ASN A 640 -5.42 -4.46 37.58
N VAL A 641 -6.30 -4.41 36.60
CA VAL A 641 -7.14 -3.24 36.33
C VAL A 641 -8.58 -3.70 36.21
N ASP A 642 -9.40 -3.27 37.16
CA ASP A 642 -10.81 -3.61 37.27
C ASP A 642 -11.65 -2.35 37.15
N GLY A 643 -12.76 -2.38 36.40
CA GLY A 643 -13.69 -1.24 36.42
C GLY A 643 -14.82 -1.31 35.40
N VAL A 644 -15.76 -0.39 35.56
CA VAL A 644 -16.91 -0.25 34.66
C VAL A 644 -16.50 0.59 33.43
N PRO A 645 -16.79 0.14 32.20
CA PRO A 645 -16.51 0.91 30.98
C PRO A 645 -17.21 2.27 30.99
N ALA A 646 -16.48 3.34 30.63
CA ALA A 646 -16.99 4.71 30.65
C ALA A 646 -18.16 4.99 29.68
N GLY A 647 -18.47 4.05 28.77
CA GLY A 647 -19.50 4.17 27.73
C GLY A 647 -20.89 3.63 28.08
N GLY A 648 -21.17 3.26 29.34
CA GLY A 648 -22.52 2.88 29.79
C GLY A 648 -22.97 1.45 29.45
N GLY A 649 -22.04 0.54 29.18
CA GLY A 649 -22.33 -0.89 29.01
C GLY A 649 -22.47 -1.60 30.37
N SER A 650 -23.46 -2.49 30.51
CA SER A 650 -23.65 -3.32 31.71
C SER A 650 -22.67 -4.49 31.71
N GLY A 651 -21.46 -4.28 32.22
CA GLY A 651 -20.49 -5.34 32.45
C GLY A 651 -19.26 -4.83 33.20
N ASP A 652 -18.90 -5.51 34.29
CA ASP A 652 -17.64 -5.28 34.99
C ASP A 652 -16.51 -5.92 34.16
N GLY A 653 -15.56 -5.10 33.71
CA GLY A 653 -14.41 -5.55 32.94
C GLY A 653 -13.19 -5.72 33.84
N THR A 654 -12.70 -6.95 33.99
CA THR A 654 -11.45 -7.27 34.68
C THR A 654 -10.35 -7.60 33.69
N VAL A 655 -9.22 -6.91 33.80
CA VAL A 655 -8.02 -7.18 32.98
C VAL A 655 -6.84 -7.46 33.91
N HIS A 656 -6.40 -8.72 33.91
CA HIS A 656 -5.20 -9.18 34.60
C HIS A 656 -4.04 -9.30 33.60
N LEU A 657 -2.94 -8.60 33.86
CA LEU A 657 -1.74 -8.58 33.04
C LEU A 657 -0.57 -9.06 33.87
N GLU A 658 0.00 -10.22 33.53
CA GLU A 658 1.20 -10.75 34.18
C GLU A 658 2.39 -10.69 33.21
N VAL A 659 3.51 -10.15 33.69
CA VAL A 659 4.76 -10.03 32.94
C VAL A 659 5.89 -10.62 33.76
N THR A 660 6.50 -11.70 33.26
CA THR A 660 7.69 -12.33 33.86
C THR A 660 8.96 -11.86 33.14
N ASN A 661 10.08 -11.78 33.85
CA ASN A 661 11.37 -11.29 33.36
C ASN A 661 11.30 -9.89 32.76
N VAL A 662 10.82 -8.97 33.59
CA VAL A 662 10.63 -7.54 33.37
C VAL A 662 11.90 -6.88 32.76
N ARG A 663 12.00 -6.77 31.41
CA ARG A 663 13.14 -6.13 30.70
C ARG A 663 12.90 -4.63 30.44
N PRO A 664 13.90 -3.75 30.68
CA PRO A 664 13.77 -2.28 30.61
C PRO A 664 13.06 -1.72 29.37
N ASP A 665 13.23 -2.37 28.22
CA ASP A 665 12.81 -1.88 26.89
C ASP A 665 11.33 -2.18 26.57
N LEU A 666 10.71 -3.12 27.29
CA LEU A 666 9.31 -3.51 27.13
C LEU A 666 8.32 -2.58 27.87
N PHE A 667 8.81 -1.62 28.68
CA PHE A 667 7.97 -0.87 29.63
C PHE A 667 7.28 0.38 29.12
N ALA A 668 7.88 1.09 28.16
CA ALA A 668 7.21 2.26 27.59
C ALA A 668 5.89 1.83 26.92
N GLY A 669 5.89 0.66 26.27
CA GLY A 669 4.68 0.05 25.71
C GLY A 669 3.68 -0.39 26.77
N LEU A 670 4.14 -1.04 27.84
CA LEU A 670 3.26 -1.54 28.91
C LEU A 670 2.54 -0.40 29.65
N ALA A 671 3.27 0.65 30.04
CA ALA A 671 2.69 1.80 30.73
C ALA A 671 1.67 2.55 29.85
N ASP A 672 1.92 2.63 28.54
CA ASP A 672 0.99 3.25 27.60
C ASP A 672 -0.26 2.39 27.36
N VAL A 673 -0.12 1.05 27.30
CA VAL A 673 -1.25 0.12 27.23
C VAL A 673 -2.13 0.20 28.48
N VAL A 674 -1.51 0.13 29.67
CA VAL A 674 -2.22 0.26 30.96
C VAL A 674 -2.86 1.65 31.08
N GLY A 675 -2.16 2.71 30.70
CA GLY A 675 -2.69 4.07 30.73
C GLY A 675 -3.88 4.27 29.78
N ARG A 676 -3.85 3.66 28.58
CA ARG A 676 -4.99 3.67 27.66
C ARG A 676 -6.18 2.88 28.23
N LEU A 677 -5.91 1.73 28.85
CA LEU A 677 -6.94 0.88 29.44
C LEU A 677 -7.62 1.57 30.64
N SER A 678 -6.84 2.14 31.57
CA SER A 678 -7.39 2.89 32.71
C SER A 678 -8.22 4.10 32.28
N ARG A 679 -7.86 4.80 31.19
CA ARG A 679 -8.65 5.93 30.66
C ARG A 679 -9.98 5.51 30.02
N SER A 680 -10.15 4.23 29.71
CA SER A 680 -11.40 3.71 29.13
C SER A 680 -12.44 3.29 30.18
N LEU A 681 -12.08 3.34 31.47
CA LEU A 681 -12.91 2.95 32.61
C LEU A 681 -13.35 4.19 33.42
N ALA A 682 -14.57 4.17 33.97
CA ALA A 682 -15.13 5.30 34.73
C ALA A 682 -14.55 5.43 36.15
N SER A 683 -14.21 4.30 36.78
CA SER A 683 -13.57 4.20 38.10
C SER A 683 -12.66 2.98 38.13
N PRO A 684 -11.46 3.01 37.52
CA PRO A 684 -10.55 1.88 37.51
C PRO A 684 -9.96 1.63 38.92
N ASP A 685 -10.20 0.45 39.47
CA ASP A 685 -9.43 -0.11 40.59
C ASP A 685 -8.14 -0.70 40.03
N PHE A 686 -7.00 -0.26 40.55
CA PHE A 686 -5.68 -0.58 40.01
C PHE A 686 -4.82 -1.19 41.11
N ALA A 687 -4.20 -2.33 40.82
CA ALA A 687 -3.23 -2.94 41.69
C ALA A 687 -2.05 -3.47 40.89
N ALA A 688 -0.84 -3.02 41.21
CA ALA A 688 0.40 -3.55 40.66
C ALA A 688 1.25 -4.17 41.77
N GLU A 689 1.78 -5.35 41.50
CA GLU A 689 2.66 -6.11 42.38
C GLU A 689 3.92 -6.51 41.61
N LEU A 690 5.08 -6.09 42.11
CA LEU A 690 6.39 -6.45 41.57
C LEU A 690 7.11 -7.35 42.55
N GLU A 691 7.27 -8.61 42.18
CA GLU A 691 8.00 -9.63 42.91
C GLU A 691 9.43 -9.77 42.36
N MET A 692 10.42 -9.79 43.24
CA MET A 692 11.85 -9.83 42.93
C MET A 692 12.56 -10.90 43.74
N GLU A 693 13.45 -11.64 43.09
CA GLU A 693 14.35 -12.60 43.72
C GLU A 693 15.79 -12.32 43.31
N PHE A 694 16.71 -12.43 44.28
CA PHE A 694 18.08 -11.93 44.12
C PHE A 694 19.13 -13.03 43.90
N GLY A 695 18.73 -14.31 43.91
CA GLY A 695 19.64 -15.42 43.61
C GLY A 695 20.50 -15.84 44.80
N ASP A 696 21.81 -15.85 44.64
CA ASP A 696 22.78 -16.32 45.63
C ASP A 696 23.10 -15.27 46.72
N VAL A 697 23.69 -15.72 47.83
CA VAL A 697 23.93 -14.88 49.02
C VAL A 697 24.69 -13.57 48.72
N PRO A 698 25.73 -13.53 47.85
CA PRO A 698 26.40 -12.28 47.49
C PRO A 698 25.45 -11.25 46.84
N ALA A 699 24.60 -11.69 45.90
CA ALA A 699 23.62 -10.84 45.24
C ALA A 699 22.51 -10.38 46.21
N GLN A 700 22.07 -11.26 47.12
CA GLN A 700 21.14 -10.92 48.19
C GLN A 700 21.72 -9.87 49.15
N MET A 701 23.02 -9.95 49.48
CA MET A 701 23.69 -8.96 50.34
C MET A 701 23.89 -7.62 49.63
N LEU A 702 24.16 -7.63 48.31
CA LEU A 702 24.23 -6.41 47.51
C LEU A 702 22.86 -5.72 47.42
N ALA A 703 21.78 -6.48 47.23
CA ALA A 703 20.42 -5.96 47.27
C ALA A 703 20.04 -5.40 48.66
N SER A 704 20.41 -6.10 49.74
CA SER A 704 20.28 -5.60 51.11
C SER A 704 20.99 -4.26 51.32
N GLY A 705 22.24 -4.13 50.87
CA GLY A 705 22.99 -2.88 50.96
C GLY A 705 22.30 -1.73 50.24
N ARG A 706 21.72 -1.99 49.06
CA ARG A 706 20.96 -0.99 48.29
C ARG A 706 19.62 -0.64 48.95
N LEU A 707 18.96 -1.61 49.59
CA LEU A 707 17.73 -1.37 50.36
C LEU A 707 18.01 -0.47 51.58
N VAL A 708 19.17 -0.61 52.23
CA VAL A 708 19.60 0.26 53.35
C VAL A 708 19.84 1.69 52.88
N THR A 709 20.50 1.88 51.72
CA THR A 709 20.74 3.20 51.13
C THR A 709 19.46 3.90 50.68
N GLY A 710 18.37 3.14 50.54
CA GLY A 710 17.04 3.64 50.23
C GLY A 710 16.65 3.46 48.76
N VAL A 711 15.35 3.29 48.55
CA VAL A 711 14.75 3.12 47.22
C VAL A 711 13.99 4.38 46.85
N PRO A 712 14.13 4.91 45.61
CA PRO A 712 13.37 6.08 45.17
C PRO A 712 11.86 5.85 45.29
N ASN A 713 11.13 6.86 45.79
CA ASN A 713 9.67 6.84 45.97
C ASN A 713 9.11 5.76 46.92
N GLU A 714 9.92 5.23 47.86
CA GLU A 714 9.49 4.19 48.82
C GLU A 714 8.24 4.55 49.63
N ALA A 715 8.03 5.84 49.95
CA ALA A 715 6.86 6.31 50.69
C ALA A 715 5.52 6.13 49.96
N GLN A 716 5.57 5.84 48.66
CA GLN A 716 4.41 5.62 47.80
C GLN A 716 4.20 4.13 47.49
N MET A 717 5.01 3.23 48.05
CA MET A 717 4.99 1.80 47.74
C MET A 717 4.75 0.96 49.01
N GLY A 718 3.89 -0.05 48.90
CA GLY A 718 3.81 -1.13 49.88
C GLY A 718 4.99 -2.08 49.73
N ILE A 719 5.47 -2.68 50.83
CA ILE A 719 6.62 -3.58 50.83
C ILE A 719 6.30 -4.90 51.55
N ILE A 720 6.79 -6.00 51.01
CA ILE A 720 6.93 -7.29 51.72
C ILE A 720 8.34 -7.79 51.45
N ALA A 721 9.19 -7.80 52.49
CA ALA A 721 10.60 -8.17 52.37
C ALA A 721 10.91 -9.39 53.24
N SER A 722 11.50 -10.42 52.64
CA SER A 722 11.89 -11.65 53.31
C SER A 722 13.40 -11.75 53.39
N PHE A 723 13.92 -11.90 54.61
CA PHE A 723 15.35 -11.96 54.92
C PHE A 723 15.74 -13.33 55.47
N GLY A 724 16.81 -13.92 54.95
CA GLY A 724 17.29 -15.25 55.34
C GLY A 724 17.98 -15.97 54.17
N ALA A 725 18.74 -17.03 54.45
CA ALA A 725 19.30 -17.85 53.37
C ALA A 725 18.15 -18.61 52.69
N SER A 726 17.85 -18.28 51.44
CA SER A 726 16.94 -19.08 50.62
C SER A 726 17.65 -20.39 50.28
N ASP A 727 17.17 -21.52 50.79
CA ASP A 727 17.54 -22.82 50.26
C ASP A 727 17.13 -22.85 48.79
N GLY A 728 18.12 -22.83 47.91
CA GLY A 728 17.90 -23.05 46.50
C GLY A 728 17.34 -24.45 46.30
N VAL A 729 16.17 -24.51 45.65
CA VAL A 729 15.56 -25.69 44.99
C VAL A 729 14.72 -26.61 45.88
N SER A 730 13.39 -26.45 45.78
CA SER A 730 12.50 -27.60 45.55
C SER A 730 11.26 -27.17 44.76
N SER A 731 11.14 -27.77 43.56
CA SER A 731 10.06 -27.74 42.55
C SER A 731 9.71 -26.42 41.88
#